data_AF-A0A1Y2AA69-F1
#
_entry.id   AF-A0A1Y2AA69-F1
#
_cell.length_a   1.000
_cell.length_b   1.000
_cell.length_c   1.000
_cell.angle_alpha   90.00
_cell.angle_beta   90.00
_cell.angle_gamma   90.00
#
_symmetry.space_group_name_H-M   'P 1'
#
loop_
_entity.id
_entity.type
_entity.pdbx_description
1 polymer ?
#
loop_
_entity_poly.entity_id
_entity_poly.type
_entity_poly.pdbx_seq_one_letter_code
_entity_poly.pdbx_strand_id
1 'polypeptide(L)'
;MKSVINKCTSTRKNSCQNTRDKQTIKAGEICVVVEGDYKGLYLAIDDIEKSSSSSKINCIRYDDDKSIYYDDDDYRSTYSFLGNNPILFAGMYHSKLLSKVSKNYITLFDDSYDGYYIIDNTEKKLITSTNGVQATAYKCGNVYDVYTTDDNGHTKGEKIEGSDRYECNTVAAGSTNKYYYDSKGNNVLFKSGKWNVENKKGNYYFYNEDRLSATINKTKKDNVSVETPDDIVYAYYSGNDGYYISSSNLDSSKVIIVNKDNGKREIVMNYNKCVITGNQCKPEKNDMVFSTGDVCYSGGKLYVVEVQEGETSDSSKTMCYSGSTTTIKYRLVDDELYRLDGTSVQILTKGIYVLNSSWEEYSTTYPEIPPIVIDCDTSDCAKVEGLDIDQDVIINAAGTGVNRIMKYYPETNKFININKEGYYFFNSEGYIDESSYFSNAYYLTSNGELKLVGKCKNDNENYCLYDTNYENAVKFEYTLDNIYVNSVKEGTFIRYGSMYIDESISYDATNEKIVYNTFSGNDNGEDVFVFINGELFKIHPQYMEAVGKGLYVLQGSSPFINTEWTEITSDEELCYYTGSYCDSNIINEFKEQQYSINSATKKTSIVEYDHENQKWRMVTEDGIYFFFEDGYSITESNRRIWKVYEIVDGEVIDITESENRIGYYKYDELMIESNNTDGWEDAVKISNNVDVNDRRMCSSYELDETIDSTKLCYDDELGLCIPKSELSNDTIDSINCIFSYDQTEYYFLVGEKLYSISGQAFKNIKKNGLYVVGKNNKVYGSSLENKANAYRCENGVCKLEENLTTGYYLNMADDAQEQPTILYFNVESKTWRTTTVEGNYFFNGMGEAAVDGDDIKYAYRVENGGEVIRSIINQTVKGVFINQSNENGNVIVEYKTKWQKAKEIPECTIGEDGRTITSEATLRTGDICVDGKSLIFITRGVTVTERKREETDGTINETEENPVEEDEEEVEPIIEEGAVIGISTSEDTIKYGFDAVEKTIVKMESDNIYKLSLNGYVVIGKSDSLAVESEEPVSAYVYKCSKGVCNEANPSANALVVNVIAEEHPLLKVNDNGKWSVVGEAGYYFFGTNYDVLAENGIVGNAIEVEVKENGKITQIDISNSKKLGIYVNKAAGTQMVVSNDEYFWSKGIATKKCTANEVKDEKGKACRTTDAKLTLQAGGCCIADDEF
;
A
#
# COMPACT_ATOMS: atom_id res chain seq x y z
N MET A 1 -13.22 23.71 -41.04
CA MET A 1 -12.12 24.41 -40.33
C MET A 1 -10.97 24.62 -41.31
N LYS A 2 -10.46 25.85 -41.48
CA LYS A 2 -9.33 26.14 -42.37
C LYS A 2 -8.05 25.47 -41.83
N SER A 3 -7.30 24.83 -42.72
CA SER A 3 -6.01 24.19 -42.46
C SER A 3 -5.10 25.07 -41.59
N VAL A 4 -4.52 24.49 -40.55
CA VAL A 4 -3.49 25.10 -39.68
C VAL A 4 -2.41 25.81 -40.53
N ILE A 5 -2.20 27.11 -40.30
CA ILE A 5 -1.39 27.99 -41.16
C ILE A 5 0.11 28.02 -40.78
N ASN A 6 0.49 27.59 -39.57
CA ASN A 6 1.83 27.76 -39.02
C ASN A 6 2.45 26.41 -38.59
N LYS A 7 3.57 26.02 -39.22
CA LYS A 7 4.32 24.77 -38.92
C LYS A 7 5.68 25.09 -38.31
N CYS A 8 6.10 24.33 -37.30
CA CYS A 8 7.39 24.50 -36.62
C CYS A 8 8.15 23.18 -36.52
N THR A 9 9.43 23.28 -36.21
CA THR A 9 10.25 22.19 -35.66
C THR A 9 10.61 22.49 -34.21
N SER A 10 10.76 21.46 -33.38
CA SER A 10 11.22 21.60 -32.01
C SER A 10 12.14 20.44 -31.63
N THR A 11 13.43 20.74 -31.52
CA THR A 11 14.48 19.79 -31.06
C THR A 11 14.76 19.91 -29.57
N ARG A 12 14.12 20.88 -28.90
CA ARG A 12 14.20 21.09 -27.46
C ARG A 12 12.86 21.59 -26.95
N LYS A 13 12.39 21.05 -25.82
CA LYS A 13 11.11 21.45 -25.19
C LYS A 13 10.97 22.99 -25.13
N ASN A 14 9.81 23.47 -25.59
CA ASN A 14 9.42 24.90 -25.61
C ASN A 14 10.29 25.82 -26.50
N SER A 15 11.05 25.24 -27.44
CA SER A 15 11.89 25.96 -28.39
C SER A 15 11.50 25.60 -29.82
N CYS A 16 10.68 26.45 -30.43
CA CYS A 16 10.15 26.27 -31.76
C CYS A 16 10.97 27.04 -32.79
N GLN A 17 11.13 26.48 -33.97
CA GLN A 17 11.66 27.16 -35.15
C GLN A 17 10.63 27.07 -36.27
N ASN A 18 10.37 28.17 -36.96
CA ASN A 18 9.41 28.15 -38.06
C ASN A 18 10.01 27.36 -39.24
N THR A 19 9.24 26.45 -39.82
CA THR A 19 9.71 25.67 -40.98
C THR A 19 9.60 26.42 -42.31
N ARG A 20 8.87 27.54 -42.35
CA ARG A 20 8.66 28.33 -43.57
C ARG A 20 9.59 29.54 -43.66
N ASP A 21 10.29 29.65 -44.78
CA ASP A 21 11.14 30.79 -45.09
C ASP A 21 10.34 32.10 -45.18
N LYS A 22 10.88 33.18 -44.61
CA LYS A 22 10.33 34.55 -44.64
C LYS A 22 8.93 34.72 -44.01
N GLN A 23 8.46 33.71 -43.27
CA GLN A 23 7.28 33.82 -42.42
C GLN A 23 7.76 33.92 -40.97
N THR A 24 7.19 34.86 -40.21
CA THR A 24 7.36 34.92 -38.75
C THR A 24 6.04 34.53 -38.15
N ILE A 25 6.04 33.50 -37.32
CA ILE A 25 4.86 33.16 -36.51
C ILE A 25 4.88 34.14 -35.34
N LYS A 26 3.86 34.99 -35.27
CA LYS A 26 3.82 36.04 -34.26
C LYS A 26 3.48 35.47 -32.90
N ALA A 27 3.99 36.11 -31.84
CA ALA A 27 3.55 35.79 -30.49
C ALA A 27 2.00 35.81 -30.40
N GLY A 28 1.41 34.78 -29.82
CA GLY A 28 -0.04 34.53 -29.75
C GLY A 28 -0.57 33.58 -30.82
N GLU A 29 0.19 33.34 -31.90
CA GLU A 29 -0.21 32.39 -32.93
C GLU A 29 0.10 30.94 -32.53
N ILE A 30 -0.77 30.02 -32.95
CA ILE A 30 -0.56 28.60 -32.76
C ILE A 30 0.47 28.12 -33.79
N CYS A 31 1.43 27.31 -33.36
CA CYS A 31 2.31 26.57 -34.24
C CYS A 31 2.16 25.06 -34.05
N VAL A 32 2.13 24.30 -35.14
CA VAL A 32 2.13 22.83 -35.09
C VAL A 32 3.53 22.31 -35.35
N VAL A 33 4.13 21.69 -34.34
CA VAL A 33 5.40 20.99 -34.48
C VAL A 33 5.13 19.60 -35.01
N VAL A 34 5.49 19.39 -36.27
CA VAL A 34 5.37 18.09 -36.95
C VAL A 34 6.72 17.35 -37.07
N GLU A 35 7.82 18.06 -36.83
CA GLU A 35 9.20 17.58 -37.01
C GLU A 35 10.07 17.93 -35.78
N GLY A 36 10.95 17.01 -35.36
CA GLY A 36 11.76 17.09 -34.13
C GLY A 36 11.30 16.13 -33.02
N ASP A 37 12.01 16.16 -31.89
CA ASP A 37 11.79 15.24 -30.76
C ASP A 37 10.52 15.58 -29.94
N TYR A 38 9.99 16.79 -30.09
CA TYR A 38 8.83 17.28 -29.33
C TYR A 38 7.69 17.70 -30.25
N LYS A 39 6.99 16.73 -30.84
CA LYS A 39 5.84 16.98 -31.74
C LYS A 39 4.60 17.43 -30.97
N GLY A 40 3.76 18.27 -31.56
CA GLY A 40 2.49 18.67 -30.94
C GLY A 40 2.02 20.06 -31.32
N LEU A 41 0.95 20.51 -30.67
CA LEU A 41 0.43 21.87 -30.78
C LEU A 41 1.19 22.78 -29.81
N TYR A 42 1.60 23.96 -30.27
CA TYR A 42 2.31 24.95 -29.48
C TYR A 42 1.67 26.33 -29.60
N LEU A 43 1.69 27.11 -28.52
CA LEU A 43 1.41 28.55 -28.56
C LEU A 43 2.73 29.32 -28.66
N ALA A 44 2.89 30.17 -29.68
CA ALA A 44 4.02 31.08 -29.76
C ALA A 44 3.93 32.14 -28.65
N ILE A 45 4.97 32.30 -27.83
CA ILE A 45 5.04 33.33 -26.79
C ILE A 45 6.08 34.42 -27.11
N ASP A 46 6.81 34.23 -28.21
CA ASP A 46 7.66 35.22 -28.84
C ASP A 46 7.60 34.99 -30.36
N ASP A 47 8.11 35.93 -31.15
CA ASP A 47 8.20 35.77 -32.60
C ASP A 47 9.07 34.55 -32.96
N ILE A 48 8.49 33.59 -33.68
CA ILE A 48 9.17 32.38 -34.15
C ILE A 48 9.54 32.59 -35.62
N GLU A 49 10.83 32.76 -35.84
CA GLU A 49 11.47 32.83 -37.14
C GLU A 49 12.20 31.52 -37.43
N LYS A 50 12.58 31.29 -38.69
CA LYS A 50 13.44 30.16 -39.05
C LYS A 50 14.83 30.25 -38.40
N SER A 51 15.30 31.47 -38.12
CA SER A 51 16.55 31.79 -37.42
C SER A 51 16.43 31.79 -35.89
N SER A 52 15.25 31.54 -35.32
CA SER A 52 15.08 31.50 -33.87
C SER A 52 16.05 30.48 -33.26
N SER A 53 16.85 30.91 -32.28
CA SER A 53 17.85 30.05 -31.67
C SER A 53 17.16 28.90 -30.92
N SER A 54 17.62 27.67 -31.14
CA SER A 54 17.15 26.49 -30.41
C SER A 54 17.39 26.58 -28.89
N SER A 55 18.17 27.56 -28.43
CA SER A 55 18.44 27.80 -27.02
C SER A 55 17.41 28.68 -26.30
N LYS A 56 16.52 29.39 -27.02
CA LYS A 56 15.54 30.32 -26.45
C LYS A 56 14.16 29.67 -26.36
N ILE A 57 13.51 29.79 -25.19
CA ILE A 57 12.10 29.42 -25.04
C ILE A 57 11.24 30.50 -25.73
N ASN A 58 10.52 30.11 -26.78
CA ASN A 58 9.70 31.01 -27.61
C ASN A 58 8.31 30.42 -27.93
N CYS A 59 8.01 29.21 -27.46
CA CYS A 59 6.70 28.58 -27.61
C CYS A 59 6.39 27.66 -26.43
N ILE A 60 5.13 27.28 -26.24
CA ILE A 60 4.68 26.38 -25.16
C ILE A 60 3.81 25.27 -25.72
N ARG A 61 4.10 24.01 -25.37
CA ARG A 61 3.40 22.80 -25.86
C ARG A 61 2.07 22.57 -25.13
N TYR A 62 1.03 22.10 -25.84
CA TYR A 62 -0.28 21.69 -25.30
C TYR A 62 -0.31 20.25 -24.71
N ASP A 63 0.61 19.38 -25.11
CA ASP A 63 0.65 17.94 -24.79
C ASP A 63 1.90 17.60 -23.98
N ASP A 64 1.81 17.60 -22.65
CA ASP A 64 2.88 17.02 -21.83
C ASP A 64 2.29 16.22 -20.68
N ASP A 65 1.76 15.04 -21.01
CA ASP A 65 2.16 13.72 -20.48
C ASP A 65 1.03 12.70 -20.72
N LYS A 66 1.32 11.63 -21.46
CA LYS A 66 0.38 10.53 -21.73
C LYS A 66 0.26 9.54 -20.56
N SER A 67 1.01 9.73 -19.47
CA SER A 67 1.26 8.62 -18.53
C SER A 67 0.38 8.57 -17.28
N ILE A 68 -0.55 9.50 -17.01
CA ILE A 68 -1.32 9.41 -15.74
C ILE A 68 -2.74 10.01 -15.83
N TYR A 69 -3.78 9.17 -15.72
CA TYR A 69 -5.19 9.55 -15.51
C TYR A 69 -5.39 10.13 -14.09
N TYR A 70 -5.56 11.45 -13.90
CA TYR A 70 -6.13 12.04 -12.67
C TYR A 70 -6.79 13.40 -13.01
N ASP A 71 -7.93 13.70 -12.38
CA ASP A 71 -8.83 14.85 -12.60
C ASP A 71 -8.39 16.19 -11.97
N ASP A 72 -7.21 16.28 -11.34
CA ASP A 72 -6.75 17.53 -10.72
C ASP A 72 -5.86 18.35 -11.68
N ASP A 73 -6.53 19.09 -12.56
CA ASP A 73 -5.94 19.89 -13.65
C ASP A 73 -4.95 20.98 -13.18
N ASP A 74 -4.99 21.39 -11.90
CA ASP A 74 -4.25 22.57 -11.41
C ASP A 74 -2.76 22.31 -11.11
N TYR A 75 -2.39 21.11 -10.65
CA TYR A 75 -0.99 20.78 -10.28
C TYR A 75 -0.10 20.43 -11.47
N ARG A 76 -0.71 20.12 -12.62
CA ARG A 76 0.01 19.70 -13.83
C ARG A 76 0.19 20.82 -14.83
N SER A 77 -0.57 21.90 -14.64
CA SER A 77 -0.54 23.04 -15.53
C SER A 77 0.79 23.77 -15.47
N THR A 78 1.29 24.16 -16.63
CA THR A 78 2.43 25.07 -16.72
C THR A 78 1.93 26.51 -16.87
N TYR A 79 2.70 27.45 -16.33
CA TYR A 79 2.38 28.85 -16.29
C TYR A 79 3.42 29.64 -17.06
N SER A 80 2.96 30.58 -17.87
CA SER A 80 3.85 31.49 -18.59
C SER A 80 3.35 32.92 -18.49
N PHE A 81 4.29 33.85 -18.40
CA PHE A 81 4.01 35.27 -18.35
C PHE A 81 4.05 35.87 -19.75
N LEU A 82 2.93 36.43 -20.17
CA LEU A 82 2.81 37.29 -21.34
C LEU A 82 3.40 38.65 -20.96
N GLY A 83 4.57 39.00 -21.51
CA GLY A 83 5.31 40.21 -21.13
C GLY A 83 4.58 41.53 -21.42
N ASN A 84 5.32 42.64 -21.40
CA ASN A 84 4.75 43.98 -21.60
C ASN A 84 4.21 44.22 -23.02
N ASN A 85 4.61 43.41 -24.00
CA ASN A 85 4.15 43.56 -25.38
C ASN A 85 2.77 42.89 -25.53
N PRO A 86 1.78 43.59 -26.12
CA PRO A 86 0.46 43.02 -26.36
C PRO A 86 0.54 41.86 -27.36
N ILE A 87 -0.05 40.73 -26.97
CA ILE A 87 -0.14 39.47 -27.72
C ILE A 87 -1.60 39.28 -28.13
N LEU A 88 -1.84 38.93 -29.39
CA LEU A 88 -3.19 38.63 -29.87
C LEU A 88 -3.56 37.19 -29.50
N PHE A 89 -4.48 37.01 -28.55
CA PHE A 89 -5.01 35.72 -28.13
C PHE A 89 -6.54 35.72 -28.29
N ALA A 90 -7.09 34.69 -28.95
CA ALA A 90 -8.53 34.58 -29.24
C ALA A 90 -9.18 35.84 -29.87
N GLY A 91 -8.42 36.63 -30.63
CA GLY A 91 -8.90 37.85 -31.29
C GLY A 91 -8.82 39.14 -30.45
N MET A 92 -8.29 39.07 -29.22
CA MET A 92 -8.08 40.23 -28.34
C MET A 92 -6.60 40.38 -27.98
N TYR A 93 -6.15 41.63 -27.79
CA TYR A 93 -4.77 41.91 -27.38
C TYR A 93 -4.66 41.88 -25.85
N HIS A 94 -3.73 41.07 -25.35
CA HIS A 94 -3.44 40.92 -23.92
C HIS A 94 -1.97 41.19 -23.65
N SER A 95 -1.65 41.87 -22.56
CA SER A 95 -0.28 42.04 -22.07
C SER A 95 -0.25 41.90 -20.55
N LYS A 96 0.92 41.57 -20.00
CA LYS A 96 1.13 41.38 -18.55
C LYS A 96 0.14 40.40 -17.92
N LEU A 97 -0.19 39.29 -18.57
CA LEU A 97 -1.04 38.25 -18.01
C LEU A 97 -0.26 36.96 -17.80
N LEU A 98 -0.69 36.13 -16.87
CA LEU A 98 -0.28 34.73 -16.83
C LEU A 98 -1.21 33.90 -17.72
N SER A 99 -0.64 32.92 -18.41
CA SER A 99 -1.38 31.88 -19.11
C SER A 99 -1.19 30.54 -18.37
N LYS A 100 -2.30 29.90 -17.97
CA LYS A 100 -2.33 28.50 -17.52
C LYS A 100 -2.45 27.61 -18.75
N VAL A 101 -1.51 26.67 -18.91
CA VAL A 101 -1.49 25.70 -20.02
C VAL A 101 -1.72 24.30 -19.45
N SER A 102 -2.88 23.73 -19.78
CA SER A 102 -3.33 22.39 -19.39
C SER A 102 -3.43 21.47 -20.61
N LYS A 103 -3.74 20.17 -20.42
CA LYS A 103 -3.74 19.16 -21.49
C LYS A 103 -4.62 19.53 -22.69
N ASN A 104 -5.77 20.16 -22.43
CA ASN A 104 -6.80 20.41 -23.46
C ASN A 104 -7.14 21.89 -23.66
N TYR A 105 -6.60 22.81 -22.85
CA TYR A 105 -6.93 24.23 -22.92
C TYR A 105 -5.80 25.14 -22.44
N ILE A 106 -5.82 26.38 -22.93
CA ILE A 106 -5.02 27.49 -22.40
C ILE A 106 -6.00 28.55 -21.89
N THR A 107 -5.86 28.90 -20.62
CA THR A 107 -6.65 29.96 -20.00
C THR A 107 -5.73 31.13 -19.67
N LEU A 108 -6.06 32.32 -20.16
CA LEU A 108 -5.44 33.54 -19.69
C LEU A 108 -6.07 33.92 -18.35
N PHE A 109 -5.24 34.39 -17.43
CA PHE A 109 -5.76 34.88 -16.15
C PHE A 109 -6.63 36.11 -16.38
N ASP A 110 -7.78 36.11 -15.73
CA ASP A 110 -8.73 37.21 -15.60
C ASP A 110 -8.97 37.53 -14.12
N ASP A 111 -9.99 38.32 -13.83
CA ASP A 111 -10.40 38.75 -12.49
C ASP A 111 -10.73 37.61 -11.52
N SER A 112 -10.90 36.37 -12.00
CA SER A 112 -11.04 35.20 -11.13
C SER A 112 -9.71 34.71 -10.51
N TYR A 113 -8.56 35.22 -10.98
CA TYR A 113 -7.22 34.77 -10.59
C TYR A 113 -6.45 35.75 -9.69
N ASP A 114 -7.14 36.42 -8.76
CA ASP A 114 -6.50 37.41 -7.86
C ASP A 114 -5.48 36.75 -6.90
N GLY A 115 -4.29 37.33 -6.78
CA GLY A 115 -3.31 36.97 -5.75
C GLY A 115 -1.86 36.82 -6.21
N TYR A 116 -1.06 36.16 -5.39
CA TYR A 116 0.34 35.85 -5.72
C TYR A 116 0.46 34.48 -6.38
N TYR A 117 1.18 34.43 -7.50
CA TYR A 117 1.52 33.20 -8.22
C TYR A 117 3.04 33.11 -8.31
N ILE A 118 3.62 32.12 -7.64
CA ILE A 118 5.07 31.93 -7.58
C ILE A 118 5.43 30.74 -8.45
N ILE A 119 6.04 31.03 -9.60
CA ILE A 119 6.24 30.05 -10.68
C ILE A 119 7.72 29.67 -10.74
N ASP A 120 8.01 28.38 -10.61
CA ASP A 120 9.35 27.82 -10.77
C ASP A 120 9.92 28.17 -12.14
N ASN A 121 11.15 28.69 -12.16
CA ASN A 121 11.76 29.18 -13.40
C ASN A 121 12.10 28.05 -14.39
N THR A 122 12.32 26.83 -13.90
CA THR A 122 12.73 25.64 -14.65
C THR A 122 11.51 24.84 -15.09
N GLU A 123 10.66 24.46 -14.14
CA GLU A 123 9.51 23.59 -14.39
C GLU A 123 8.30 24.34 -14.94
N LYS A 124 8.27 25.68 -14.76
CA LYS A 124 7.12 26.53 -15.09
C LYS A 124 5.84 26.12 -14.35
N LYS A 125 5.95 25.48 -13.20
CA LYS A 125 4.83 25.12 -12.33
C LYS A 125 4.76 26.05 -11.12
N LEU A 126 3.62 26.09 -10.43
CA LEU A 126 3.57 26.69 -9.10
C LEU A 126 4.53 25.96 -8.17
N ILE A 127 5.21 26.70 -7.30
CA ILE A 127 6.14 26.07 -6.35
C ILE A 127 5.36 25.22 -5.35
N THR A 128 5.79 23.98 -5.18
CA THR A 128 5.32 23.07 -4.11
C THR A 128 6.47 22.64 -3.21
N SER A 129 7.71 22.98 -3.58
CA SER A 129 8.89 22.54 -2.85
C SER A 129 9.04 23.24 -1.50
N THR A 130 9.29 22.46 -0.47
CA THR A 130 9.76 22.96 0.84
C THR A 130 11.24 23.37 0.82
N ASN A 131 11.96 23.03 -0.25
CA ASN A 131 13.34 23.45 -0.49
C ASN A 131 13.38 24.75 -1.30
N GLY A 132 14.43 25.55 -1.09
CA GLY A 132 14.61 26.81 -1.80
C GLY A 132 14.90 26.64 -3.30
N VAL A 133 13.96 27.03 -4.16
CA VAL A 133 14.04 27.00 -5.62
C VAL A 133 14.14 28.40 -6.24
N GLN A 134 14.57 28.46 -7.50
CA GLN A 134 14.58 29.70 -8.30
C GLN A 134 13.22 29.86 -8.97
N ALA A 135 12.47 30.87 -8.56
CA ALA A 135 11.13 31.14 -9.05
C ALA A 135 10.90 32.64 -9.26
N THR A 136 9.86 32.98 -10.02
CA THR A 136 9.40 34.35 -10.22
C THR A 136 7.99 34.49 -9.65
N ALA A 137 7.79 35.47 -8.78
CA ALA A 137 6.48 35.79 -8.21
C ALA A 137 5.77 36.86 -9.03
N TYR A 138 4.47 36.67 -9.26
CA TYR A 138 3.58 37.60 -9.95
C TYR A 138 2.42 37.95 -9.02
N LYS A 139 2.12 39.24 -8.83
CA LYS A 139 0.90 39.73 -8.18
C LYS A 139 -0.12 40.02 -9.28
N CYS A 140 -1.13 39.17 -9.38
CA CYS A 140 -2.23 39.33 -10.31
C CYS A 140 -3.41 40.00 -9.62
N GLY A 141 -4.00 40.97 -10.32
CA GLY A 141 -5.22 41.64 -9.86
C GLY A 141 -5.63 42.80 -10.75
N ASN A 142 -6.79 43.38 -10.43
CA ASN A 142 -7.29 44.59 -11.08
C ASN A 142 -6.41 45.80 -10.73
N VAL A 143 -5.77 46.37 -11.75
CA VAL A 143 -5.03 47.62 -11.66
C VAL A 143 -5.83 48.75 -12.32
N TYR A 144 -5.63 49.96 -11.83
CA TYR A 144 -6.25 51.17 -12.37
C TYR A 144 -5.22 52.28 -12.46
N ASP A 145 -5.42 53.18 -13.40
CA ASP A 145 -4.60 54.38 -13.49
C ASP A 145 -5.09 55.43 -12.48
N VAL A 146 -4.15 56.22 -11.97
CA VAL A 146 -4.44 57.31 -11.04
C VAL A 146 -3.96 58.64 -11.62
N TYR A 147 -4.63 59.74 -11.27
CA TYR A 147 -4.17 61.07 -11.64
C TYR A 147 -2.80 61.34 -11.01
N THR A 148 -1.81 61.68 -11.83
CA THR A 148 -0.40 61.86 -11.41
C THR A 148 -0.08 63.30 -10.99
N THR A 149 -0.95 64.25 -11.33
CA THR A 149 -0.90 65.67 -10.94
C THR A 149 -2.28 66.13 -10.47
N ASP A 150 -2.31 67.12 -9.57
CA ASP A 150 -3.54 67.81 -9.15
C ASP A 150 -3.96 68.79 -10.25
N ASP A 151 -4.52 68.28 -11.36
CA ASP A 151 -4.99 69.11 -12.46
C ASP A 151 -6.43 68.75 -12.84
N ASN A 152 -7.25 69.76 -13.13
CA ASN A 152 -8.66 69.66 -13.54
C ASN A 152 -9.65 69.13 -12.49
N GLY A 153 -9.42 69.38 -11.20
CA GLY A 153 -10.39 69.07 -10.14
C GLY A 153 -10.35 67.65 -9.60
N HIS A 154 -9.37 66.84 -10.04
CA HIS A 154 -9.06 65.54 -9.45
C HIS A 154 -7.84 65.66 -8.53
N THR A 155 -7.85 64.86 -7.46
CA THR A 155 -6.74 64.81 -6.51
C THR A 155 -5.70 63.82 -7.02
N LYS A 156 -4.41 64.13 -6.90
CA LYS A 156 -3.31 63.22 -7.19
C LYS A 156 -3.49 61.93 -6.39
N GLY A 157 -3.58 60.80 -7.09
CA GLY A 157 -3.89 59.49 -6.51
C GLY A 157 -5.36 59.06 -6.64
N GLU A 158 -6.25 59.92 -7.12
CA GLU A 158 -7.64 59.57 -7.43
C GLU A 158 -7.68 58.63 -8.65
N LYS A 159 -8.55 57.61 -8.59
CA LYS A 159 -8.72 56.59 -9.65
C LYS A 159 -9.33 57.23 -10.89
N ILE A 160 -8.74 56.95 -12.06
CA ILE A 160 -9.33 57.30 -13.35
C ILE A 160 -10.44 56.29 -13.66
N GLU A 161 -11.69 56.75 -13.67
CA GLU A 161 -12.85 55.90 -13.93
C GLU A 161 -12.76 55.27 -15.34
N GLY A 162 -12.98 53.95 -15.44
CA GLY A 162 -12.84 53.18 -16.69
C GLY A 162 -11.41 52.80 -17.10
N SER A 163 -10.40 53.02 -16.25
CA SER A 163 -9.01 52.58 -16.48
C SER A 163 -8.69 51.20 -15.89
N ASP A 164 -9.70 50.52 -15.34
CA ASP A 164 -9.58 49.20 -14.76
C ASP A 164 -9.19 48.17 -15.81
N ARG A 165 -8.15 47.41 -15.48
CA ARG A 165 -7.66 46.31 -16.30
C ARG A 165 -7.03 45.27 -15.40
N TYR A 166 -7.11 44.02 -15.83
CA TYR A 166 -6.49 42.93 -15.12
C TYR A 166 -5.02 42.78 -15.54
N GLU A 167 -4.08 42.81 -14.59
CA GLU A 167 -2.65 42.62 -14.86
C GLU A 167 -1.99 41.74 -13.79
N CYS A 168 -1.05 40.90 -14.22
CA CYS A 168 -0.07 40.18 -13.41
C CYS A 168 1.27 40.92 -13.44
N ASN A 169 1.65 41.54 -12.34
CA ASN A 169 2.90 42.28 -12.24
C ASN A 169 3.98 41.46 -11.54
N THR A 170 5.19 41.40 -12.11
CA THR A 170 6.34 40.75 -11.47
C THR A 170 6.65 41.43 -10.14
N VAL A 171 6.73 40.65 -9.08
CA VAL A 171 7.08 41.14 -7.75
C VAL A 171 8.61 41.24 -7.68
N ALA A 172 9.12 42.45 -7.51
CA ALA A 172 10.55 42.65 -7.31
C ALA A 172 10.98 41.91 -6.03
N ALA A 173 11.84 40.90 -6.19
CA ALA A 173 12.49 40.21 -5.10
C ALA A 173 13.29 41.24 -4.28
N GLY A 174 12.72 41.72 -3.16
CA GLY A 174 13.40 42.63 -2.25
C GLY A 174 14.66 42.00 -1.67
N SER A 175 15.58 42.80 -1.12
CA SER A 175 16.78 42.27 -0.44
C SER A 175 16.48 41.61 0.92
N THR A 176 15.23 41.68 1.39
CA THR A 176 14.78 41.18 2.70
C THR A 176 13.90 39.95 2.56
N ASN A 177 13.99 39.07 3.56
CA ASN A 177 13.14 37.89 3.64
C ASN A 177 11.67 38.32 3.85
N LYS A 178 10.73 37.71 3.14
CA LYS A 178 9.31 38.04 3.21
C LYS A 178 8.44 36.80 3.00
N TYR A 179 7.30 36.74 3.70
CA TYR A 179 6.27 35.75 3.44
C TYR A 179 5.16 36.33 2.58
N TYR A 180 4.59 35.46 1.76
CA TYR A 180 3.47 35.72 0.87
C TYR A 180 2.42 34.62 1.08
N TYR A 181 1.15 35.01 1.01
CA TYR A 181 0.03 34.09 0.89
C TYR A 181 -0.32 33.96 -0.58
N ASP A 182 -0.04 32.79 -1.16
CA ASP A 182 -0.26 32.57 -2.59
C ASP A 182 -1.76 32.39 -2.92
N SER A 183 -2.09 32.30 -4.21
CA SER A 183 -3.46 32.09 -4.69
C SER A 183 -4.02 30.70 -4.41
N LYS A 184 -3.19 29.74 -4.04
CA LYS A 184 -3.58 28.38 -3.65
C LYS A 184 -3.68 28.19 -2.14
N GLY A 185 -3.44 29.25 -1.36
CA GLY A 185 -3.51 29.24 0.09
C GLY A 185 -2.24 28.74 0.78
N ASN A 186 -1.12 28.65 0.06
CA ASN A 186 0.17 28.25 0.62
C ASN A 186 0.89 29.44 1.27
N ASN A 187 1.66 29.13 2.32
CA ASN A 187 2.62 30.08 2.89
C ASN A 187 3.94 29.97 2.15
N VAL A 188 4.31 31.02 1.44
CA VAL A 188 5.51 31.03 0.62
C VAL A 188 6.54 32.00 1.22
N LEU A 189 7.73 31.49 1.48
CA LEU A 189 8.87 32.28 1.96
C LEU A 189 9.80 32.62 0.79
N PHE A 190 10.08 33.92 0.64
CA PHE A 190 11.24 34.38 -0.11
C PHE A 190 12.41 34.59 0.85
N LYS A 191 13.51 33.85 0.66
CA LYS A 191 14.71 33.94 1.49
C LYS A 191 15.97 33.75 0.66
N SER A 192 16.92 34.69 0.78
CA SER A 192 18.23 34.61 0.14
C SER A 192 18.18 34.37 -1.39
N GLY A 193 17.25 35.02 -2.10
CA GLY A 193 17.13 34.88 -3.56
C GLY A 193 16.42 33.60 -4.01
N LYS A 194 15.81 32.85 -3.09
CA LYS A 194 15.09 31.60 -3.35
C LYS A 194 13.70 31.63 -2.75
N TRP A 195 12.81 30.83 -3.31
CA TRP A 195 11.43 30.65 -2.87
C TRP A 195 11.22 29.24 -2.35
N ASN A 196 10.46 29.08 -1.28
CA ASN A 196 10.02 27.76 -0.81
C ASN A 196 8.65 27.88 -0.14
N VAL A 197 7.89 26.80 -0.19
CA VAL A 197 6.68 26.63 0.63
C VAL A 197 7.11 26.30 2.05
N GLU A 198 6.47 26.89 3.06
CA GLU A 198 6.73 26.57 4.47
C GLU A 198 5.47 26.01 5.14
N ASN A 199 5.52 24.72 5.45
CA ASN A 199 4.43 23.95 6.07
C ASN A 199 4.81 23.44 7.48
N LYS A 200 5.68 24.16 8.18
CA LYS A 200 6.19 23.71 9.49
C LYS A 200 5.09 23.70 10.56
N LYS A 201 4.84 22.53 11.17
CA LYS A 201 3.90 22.37 12.30
C LYS A 201 4.28 23.28 13.48
N GLY A 202 3.27 23.88 14.11
CA GLY A 202 3.42 24.80 15.26
C GLY A 202 3.78 26.24 14.88
N ASN A 203 3.89 26.54 13.58
CA ASN A 203 3.98 27.90 13.08
C ASN A 203 2.60 28.43 12.71
N TYR A 204 2.41 29.74 12.90
CA TYR A 204 1.15 30.43 12.67
C TYR A 204 1.37 31.62 11.76
N TYR A 205 0.71 31.65 10.61
CA TYR A 205 0.94 32.70 9.62
C TYR A 205 -0.32 33.53 9.45
N PHE A 206 -0.13 34.85 9.45
CA PHE A 206 -1.22 35.81 9.34
C PHE A 206 -0.85 36.86 8.30
N TYR A 207 -1.82 37.22 7.48
CA TYR A 207 -1.63 38.07 6.31
C TYR A 207 -2.72 39.13 6.21
N ASN A 208 -2.35 40.29 5.70
CA ASN A 208 -3.25 41.40 5.46
C ASN A 208 -4.02 41.25 4.13
N GLU A 209 -4.84 42.23 3.79
CA GLU A 209 -5.61 42.26 2.52
C GLU A 209 -4.72 42.15 1.27
N ASP A 210 -3.49 42.65 1.38
CA ASP A 210 -2.48 42.61 0.33
C ASP A 210 -1.77 41.25 0.23
N ARG A 211 -2.18 40.24 1.01
CA ARG A 211 -1.56 38.89 1.09
C ARG A 211 -0.08 38.91 1.49
N LEU A 212 0.34 39.95 2.19
CA LEU A 212 1.65 40.08 2.81
C LEU A 212 1.54 39.80 4.32
N SER A 213 2.65 39.43 4.95
CA SER A 213 2.69 39.23 6.40
C SER A 213 2.08 40.41 7.14
N ALA A 214 1.06 40.14 7.97
CA ALA A 214 0.44 41.18 8.79
C ALA A 214 1.46 41.74 9.81
N THR A 215 1.57 43.07 9.89
CA THR A 215 2.55 43.75 10.73
C THR A 215 1.97 45.00 11.41
N ILE A 216 2.80 45.67 12.20
CA ILE A 216 2.50 46.97 12.80
C ILE A 216 3.24 48.04 11.99
N ASN A 217 2.48 48.84 11.25
CA ASN A 217 3.04 49.91 10.43
C ASN A 217 3.37 51.13 11.31
N LYS A 218 4.59 51.68 11.14
CA LYS A 218 5.00 52.93 11.77
C LYS A 218 4.91 54.07 10.76
N THR A 219 3.89 54.90 10.89
CA THR A 219 3.75 56.11 10.06
C THR A 219 4.12 57.35 10.87
N LYS A 220 4.82 58.30 10.26
CA LYS A 220 5.09 59.61 10.89
C LYS A 220 3.96 60.56 10.53
N LYS A 221 3.11 60.87 11.49
CA LYS A 221 2.10 61.93 11.38
C LYS A 221 2.51 63.04 12.34
N ASP A 222 2.73 64.25 11.81
CA ASP A 222 3.11 65.44 12.59
C ASP A 222 4.35 65.25 13.51
N ASN A 223 5.41 64.59 13.01
CA ASN A 223 6.62 64.21 13.76
C ASN A 223 6.41 63.24 14.94
N VAL A 224 5.20 62.71 15.13
CA VAL A 224 4.92 61.63 16.09
C VAL A 224 4.87 60.31 15.32
N SER A 225 5.59 59.30 15.81
CA SER A 225 5.48 57.94 15.28
C SER A 225 4.17 57.35 15.76
N VAL A 226 3.22 57.16 14.85
CA VAL A 226 1.96 56.46 15.12
C VAL A 226 2.12 55.03 14.64
N GLU A 227 1.89 54.08 15.54
CA GLU A 227 1.87 52.66 15.22
C GLU A 227 0.43 52.24 14.91
N THR A 228 0.19 51.64 13.74
CA THR A 228 -1.14 51.18 13.30
C THR A 228 -1.03 49.70 12.91
N PRO A 229 -1.80 48.81 13.56
CA PRO A 229 -1.82 47.39 13.17
C PRO A 229 -2.49 47.21 11.81
N ASP A 230 -2.00 46.25 11.03
CA ASP A 230 -2.71 45.75 9.85
C ASP A 230 -4.01 45.02 10.23
N ASP A 231 -5.01 45.10 9.35
CA ASP A 231 -6.15 44.20 9.37
C ASP A 231 -5.73 42.81 8.87
N ILE A 232 -6.15 41.76 9.56
CA ILE A 232 -5.82 40.38 9.21
C ILE A 232 -6.98 39.79 8.41
N VAL A 233 -6.72 39.49 7.13
CA VAL A 233 -7.71 38.94 6.21
C VAL A 233 -7.51 37.44 6.02
N TYR A 234 -6.26 37.01 5.84
CA TYR A 234 -5.92 35.61 5.61
C TYR A 234 -5.06 35.07 6.74
N ALA A 235 -5.22 33.79 7.04
CA ALA A 235 -4.40 33.15 8.05
C ALA A 235 -4.31 31.65 7.80
N TYR A 236 -3.19 31.08 8.24
CA TYR A 236 -2.88 29.66 8.12
C TYR A 236 -2.57 29.12 9.51
N TYR A 237 -3.62 28.66 10.22
CA TYR A 237 -3.56 28.09 11.56
C TYR A 237 -4.83 27.31 11.94
N SER A 238 -4.82 26.62 13.10
CA SER A 238 -6.00 25.95 13.68
C SER A 238 -7.02 26.97 14.15
N GLY A 239 -8.25 26.94 13.59
CA GLY A 239 -9.30 27.95 13.81
C GLY A 239 -9.86 28.12 15.24
N ASN A 240 -9.15 27.66 16.26
CA ASN A 240 -9.49 27.85 17.66
C ASN A 240 -9.34 29.32 18.07
N ASP A 241 -10.03 29.68 19.14
CA ASP A 241 -9.86 30.96 19.79
C ASP A 241 -8.59 31.00 20.62
N GLY A 242 -8.02 32.20 20.80
CA GLY A 242 -6.87 32.39 21.66
C GLY A 242 -5.80 33.33 21.09
N TYR A 243 -4.58 33.16 21.58
CA TYR A 243 -3.44 34.05 21.33
C TYR A 243 -2.35 33.31 20.56
N TYR A 244 -1.79 33.98 19.55
CA TYR A 244 -0.82 33.40 18.63
C TYR A 244 0.37 34.34 18.41
N ILE A 245 1.56 33.78 18.34
CA ILE A 245 2.76 34.47 17.86
C ILE A 245 2.84 34.25 16.35
N SER A 246 2.71 35.34 15.59
CA SER A 246 2.87 35.28 14.13
C SER A 246 4.30 34.88 13.75
N SER A 247 4.42 33.81 12.97
CA SER A 247 5.65 33.31 12.36
C SER A 247 5.99 34.02 11.04
N SER A 248 5.02 34.73 10.45
CA SER A 248 5.20 35.47 9.20
C SER A 248 5.93 36.81 9.39
N ASN A 249 6.06 37.29 10.63
CA ASN A 249 6.74 38.55 10.94
C ASN A 249 8.22 38.31 11.27
N LEU A 250 9.08 38.64 10.30
CA LEU A 250 10.53 38.42 10.36
C LEU A 250 11.30 39.56 11.02
N ASP A 251 10.64 40.68 11.34
CA ASP A 251 11.23 41.76 12.10
C ASP A 251 11.31 41.38 13.59
N SER A 252 12.31 41.91 14.29
CA SER A 252 12.62 41.58 15.70
C SER A 252 11.46 41.78 16.72
N SER A 253 10.33 42.35 16.30
CA SER A 253 9.09 42.45 17.09
C SER A 253 8.11 41.35 16.70
N LYS A 254 8.11 40.26 17.47
CA LYS A 254 7.07 39.23 17.38
C LYS A 254 5.69 39.88 17.54
N VAL A 255 4.78 39.61 16.60
CA VAL A 255 3.40 40.11 16.62
C VAL A 255 2.51 39.08 17.31
N ILE A 256 1.76 39.54 18.32
CA ILE A 256 0.76 38.72 19.00
C ILE A 256 -0.60 39.02 18.41
N ILE A 257 -1.31 37.97 18.04
CA ILE A 257 -2.62 38.04 17.40
C ILE A 257 -3.62 37.34 18.29
N VAL A 258 -4.79 37.97 18.44
CA VAL A 258 -5.94 37.38 19.11
C VAL A 258 -6.97 36.97 18.08
N ASN A 259 -7.42 35.73 18.20
CA ASN A 259 -8.60 35.21 17.51
C ASN A 259 -9.74 35.09 18.53
N LYS A 260 -10.90 35.64 18.20
CA LYS A 260 -12.10 35.61 19.04
C LYS A 260 -13.26 34.96 18.31
N ASP A 261 -14.26 34.56 19.08
CA ASP A 261 -15.57 34.13 18.65
C ASP A 261 -16.05 34.98 17.46
N ASN A 262 -16.52 34.29 16.41
CA ASN A 262 -16.86 34.81 15.08
C ASN A 262 -15.67 34.99 14.11
N GLY A 263 -14.48 34.46 14.42
CA GLY A 263 -13.33 34.46 13.52
C GLY A 263 -12.69 35.83 13.32
N LYS A 264 -12.98 36.79 14.22
CA LYS A 264 -12.38 38.12 14.19
C LYS A 264 -10.94 38.02 14.69
N ARG A 265 -10.01 38.54 13.89
CA ARG A 265 -8.57 38.51 14.15
C ARG A 265 -8.03 39.92 14.33
N GLU A 266 -7.27 40.15 15.38
CA GLU A 266 -6.66 41.47 15.65
C GLU A 266 -5.22 41.36 16.17
N ILE A 267 -4.37 42.30 15.74
CA ILE A 267 -3.01 42.45 16.29
C ILE A 267 -3.08 43.19 17.63
N VAL A 268 -2.57 42.57 18.69
CA VAL A 268 -2.54 43.17 20.02
C VAL A 268 -1.32 44.08 20.16
N MET A 269 -1.58 45.39 20.19
CA MET A 269 -0.56 46.43 20.33
C MET A 269 0.04 46.51 21.74
N ASN A 270 -0.76 46.24 22.78
CA ASN A 270 -0.37 46.29 24.18
C ASN A 270 -0.64 44.93 24.84
N TYR A 271 0.36 44.05 24.81
CA TYR A 271 0.24 42.73 25.43
C TYR A 271 0.93 42.67 26.78
N ASN A 272 0.42 41.77 27.59
CA ASN A 272 0.84 41.46 28.94
C ASN A 272 2.23 40.77 28.93
N LYS A 273 3.23 41.36 29.60
CA LYS A 273 4.58 40.77 29.73
C LYS A 273 4.82 40.25 31.13
N CYS A 274 5.48 39.10 31.22
CA CYS A 274 5.74 38.43 32.50
C CYS A 274 7.20 37.99 32.67
N VAL A 275 7.64 37.93 33.92
CA VAL A 275 8.88 37.30 34.34
C VAL A 275 8.55 35.94 34.93
N ILE A 276 9.07 34.87 34.33
CA ILE A 276 8.82 33.48 34.73
C ILE A 276 9.93 32.99 35.67
N THR A 277 9.57 32.31 36.76
CA THR A 277 10.49 31.63 37.68
C THR A 277 9.92 30.26 38.03
N GLY A 278 10.39 29.21 37.35
CA GLY A 278 9.73 27.90 37.39
C GLY A 278 8.35 27.99 36.74
N ASN A 279 7.31 27.52 37.43
CA ASN A 279 5.91 27.68 37.00
C ASN A 279 5.23 28.92 37.59
N GLN A 280 5.94 29.75 38.37
CA GLN A 280 5.40 31.00 38.90
C GLN A 280 5.75 32.16 37.99
N CYS A 281 4.87 33.16 37.95
CA CYS A 281 5.11 34.36 37.17
C CYS A 281 4.63 35.61 37.89
N LYS A 282 5.23 36.73 37.50
CA LYS A 282 4.79 38.07 37.91
C LYS A 282 4.81 39.01 36.71
N PRO A 283 3.96 40.05 36.68
CA PRO A 283 3.97 41.00 35.60
C PRO A 283 5.32 41.76 35.56
N GLU A 284 5.80 42.10 34.36
CA GLU A 284 7.05 42.85 34.19
C GLU A 284 6.91 44.29 34.72
N LYS A 285 5.68 44.84 34.67
CA LYS A 285 5.34 46.14 35.24
C LYS A 285 4.54 45.97 36.54
N ASN A 286 4.91 46.72 37.58
CA ASN A 286 4.33 46.60 38.91
C ASN A 286 2.88 47.11 39.03
N ASP A 287 2.41 47.93 38.09
CA ASP A 287 1.05 48.50 38.05
C ASP A 287 0.03 47.55 37.40
N MET A 288 0.51 46.43 36.87
CA MET A 288 -0.29 45.44 36.19
C MET A 288 -0.63 44.30 37.16
N VAL A 289 -1.87 43.83 37.15
CA VAL A 289 -2.36 42.71 37.95
C VAL A 289 -2.86 41.63 37.00
N PHE A 290 -2.44 40.39 37.20
CA PHE A 290 -2.96 39.27 36.43
C PHE A 290 -4.25 38.72 37.04
N SER A 291 -5.18 38.34 36.18
CA SER A 291 -6.35 37.52 36.49
C SER A 291 -6.14 36.10 35.97
N THR A 292 -6.86 35.12 36.53
CA THR A 292 -6.92 33.76 35.96
C THR A 292 -7.45 33.82 34.52
N GLY A 293 -6.85 33.05 33.61
CA GLY A 293 -7.15 33.06 32.17
C GLY A 293 -6.38 34.11 31.37
N ASP A 294 -5.71 35.08 32.02
CA ASP A 294 -4.86 36.04 31.30
C ASP A 294 -3.75 35.33 30.52
N VAL A 295 -3.38 35.87 29.36
CA VAL A 295 -2.22 35.39 28.60
C VAL A 295 -1.08 36.39 28.71
N CYS A 296 0.11 35.90 29.05
CA CYS A 296 1.32 36.73 29.14
C CYS A 296 2.44 36.20 28.23
N TYR A 297 3.34 37.10 27.82
CA TYR A 297 4.46 36.80 26.94
C TYR A 297 5.79 36.91 27.70
N SER A 298 6.64 35.88 27.55
CA SER A 298 7.99 35.86 28.12
C SER A 298 8.94 34.99 27.30
N GLY A 299 10.15 35.47 27.06
CA GLY A 299 11.20 34.68 26.41
C GLY A 299 10.84 34.13 25.02
N GLY A 300 9.94 34.79 24.29
CA GLY A 300 9.49 34.32 22.99
C GLY A 300 8.36 33.28 23.01
N LYS A 301 7.75 33.04 24.17
CA LYS A 301 6.62 32.13 24.36
C LYS A 301 5.40 32.85 24.98
N LEU A 302 4.22 32.28 24.75
CA LEU A 302 2.97 32.65 25.42
C LEU A 302 2.69 31.69 26.58
N TYR A 303 2.15 32.23 27.66
CA TYR A 303 1.77 31.50 28.87
C TYR A 303 0.34 31.84 29.26
N VAL A 304 -0.45 30.85 29.66
CA VAL A 304 -1.73 31.07 30.36
C VAL A 304 -1.49 31.23 31.86
N VAL A 305 -2.20 32.16 32.48
CA VAL A 305 -2.08 32.52 33.90
C VAL A 305 -3.19 31.85 34.73
N GLU A 306 -2.81 31.27 35.86
CA GLU A 306 -3.70 30.70 36.88
C GLU A 306 -3.39 31.38 38.22
N VAL A 307 -4.35 32.12 38.80
CA VAL A 307 -4.18 32.77 40.10
C VAL A 307 -4.78 31.86 41.18
N GLN A 308 -3.92 31.22 41.97
CA GLN A 308 -4.33 30.34 43.05
C GLN A 308 -4.40 31.12 44.36
N GLU A 309 -5.52 31.01 45.09
CA GLU A 309 -5.63 31.53 46.45
C GLU A 309 -4.66 30.79 47.38
N GLY A 310 -3.86 31.53 48.15
CA GLY A 310 -2.98 30.92 49.16
C GLY A 310 -3.67 30.75 50.51
N GLU A 311 -2.97 30.06 51.43
CA GLU A 311 -3.46 29.75 52.78
C GLU A 311 -3.79 30.99 53.65
N THR A 312 -3.37 32.18 53.23
CA THR A 312 -3.74 33.45 53.86
C THR A 312 -4.36 34.38 52.82
N SER A 313 -5.34 35.21 53.23
CA SER A 313 -6.11 36.10 52.35
C SER A 313 -5.27 37.10 51.53
N ASP A 314 -3.98 37.27 51.86
CA ASP A 314 -3.06 38.19 51.20
C ASP A 314 -1.97 37.48 50.34
N SER A 315 -2.02 36.15 50.19
CA SER A 315 -0.96 35.38 49.52
C SER A 315 -1.43 34.62 48.29
N SER A 316 -1.98 35.29 47.27
CA SER A 316 -2.25 34.64 45.97
C SER A 316 -0.94 34.24 45.28
N LYS A 317 -0.86 33.01 44.76
CA LYS A 317 0.25 32.56 43.90
C LYS A 317 -0.19 32.60 42.44
N THR A 318 0.54 33.34 41.62
CA THR A 318 0.30 33.38 40.18
C THR A 318 1.17 32.35 39.48
N MET A 319 0.53 31.36 38.88
CA MET A 319 1.15 30.30 38.10
C MET A 319 1.03 30.62 36.60
N CYS A 320 2.03 30.25 35.81
CA CYS A 320 2.05 30.43 34.36
C CYS A 320 2.46 29.12 33.67
N TYR A 321 1.66 28.69 32.69
CA TYR A 321 1.87 27.43 31.96
C TYR A 321 2.08 27.67 30.47
N SER A 322 3.01 26.93 29.86
CA SER A 322 3.32 26.97 28.43
C SER A 322 3.82 25.59 27.98
N GLY A 323 3.68 25.30 26.68
CA GLY A 323 4.33 24.15 26.04
C GLY A 323 5.56 24.53 25.19
N SER A 324 5.79 23.74 24.16
CA SER A 324 6.74 23.99 23.07
C SER A 324 6.20 23.46 21.74
N THR A 325 6.81 23.85 20.64
CA THR A 325 6.44 23.37 19.30
C THR A 325 6.66 21.87 19.11
N THR A 326 7.45 21.23 19.99
CA THR A 326 7.71 19.78 19.99
C THR A 326 6.92 19.04 21.07
N THR A 327 6.39 19.75 22.05
CA THR A 327 5.75 19.17 23.24
C THR A 327 4.55 20.05 23.59
N ILE A 328 3.42 19.68 22.99
CA ILE A 328 2.14 20.35 23.25
C ILE A 328 1.69 19.94 24.65
N LYS A 329 1.33 20.94 25.45
CA LYS A 329 0.76 20.76 26.78
C LYS A 329 -0.67 21.26 26.81
N TYR A 330 -1.42 20.72 27.74
CA TYR A 330 -2.79 21.13 28.01
C TYR A 330 -2.87 21.68 29.43
N ARG A 331 -3.85 22.52 29.71
CA ARG A 331 -4.08 23.01 31.08
C ARG A 331 -5.54 23.38 31.25
N LEU A 332 -6.20 22.76 32.23
CA LEU A 332 -7.50 23.20 32.68
C LEU A 332 -7.29 24.35 33.66
N VAL A 333 -7.85 25.51 33.34
CA VAL A 333 -7.81 26.71 34.17
C VAL A 333 -9.25 27.17 34.33
N ASP A 334 -9.76 27.13 35.57
CA ASP A 334 -11.19 27.15 35.86
C ASP A 334 -11.92 26.08 35.04
N ASP A 335 -12.82 26.49 34.14
CA ASP A 335 -13.69 25.63 33.32
C ASP A 335 -13.24 25.59 31.84
N GLU A 336 -12.08 26.19 31.52
CA GLU A 336 -11.55 26.27 30.16
C GLU A 336 -10.28 25.43 29.99
N LEU A 337 -10.25 24.60 28.94
CA LEU A 337 -9.08 23.83 28.58
C LEU A 337 -8.23 24.58 27.55
N TYR A 338 -6.97 24.83 27.92
CA TYR A 338 -6.01 25.51 27.06
C TYR A 338 -5.03 24.54 26.41
N ARG A 339 -4.87 24.60 25.09
CA ARG A 339 -3.77 23.97 24.33
C ARG A 339 -2.59 24.93 24.23
N LEU A 340 -1.42 24.48 24.66
CA LEU A 340 -0.20 25.25 24.83
C LEU A 340 0.93 24.63 24.02
N ASP A 341 1.41 25.30 22.99
CA ASP A 341 2.62 24.88 22.23
C ASP A 341 3.74 25.93 22.28
N GLY A 342 3.60 26.90 23.17
CA GLY A 342 4.57 27.97 23.40
C GLY A 342 4.50 29.10 22.38
N THR A 343 4.12 28.85 21.12
CA THR A 343 3.82 29.92 20.14
C THR A 343 2.35 30.30 20.13
N SER A 344 1.48 29.50 20.77
CA SER A 344 0.08 29.79 20.97
C SER A 344 -0.43 29.36 22.35
N VAL A 345 -1.51 30.02 22.76
CA VAL A 345 -2.41 29.63 23.85
C VAL A 345 -3.80 29.60 23.24
N GLN A 346 -4.37 28.40 23.06
CA GLN A 346 -5.63 28.20 22.36
C GLN A 346 -6.67 27.65 23.32
N ILE A 347 -7.89 28.20 23.28
CA ILE A 347 -9.03 27.70 24.05
C ILE A 347 -9.67 26.56 23.26
N LEU A 348 -9.94 25.45 23.94
CA LEU A 348 -10.56 24.26 23.38
C LEU A 348 -12.00 24.16 23.87
N THR A 349 -12.92 23.87 22.97
CA THR A 349 -14.37 23.97 23.22
C THR A 349 -15.15 22.68 23.00
N LYS A 350 -14.52 21.59 22.52
CA LYS A 350 -15.17 20.27 22.38
C LYS A 350 -14.18 19.10 22.38
N GLY A 351 -14.60 17.99 22.97
CA GLY A 351 -14.02 16.66 22.79
C GLY A 351 -13.39 16.07 24.05
N ILE A 352 -12.98 14.81 23.95
CA ILE A 352 -12.38 14.06 25.06
C ILE A 352 -10.85 14.15 24.99
N TYR A 353 -10.22 14.61 26.06
CA TYR A 353 -8.78 14.76 26.17
C TYR A 353 -8.22 13.78 27.20
N VAL A 354 -7.47 12.79 26.72
CA VAL A 354 -6.78 11.83 27.58
C VAL A 354 -5.33 12.22 27.71
N LEU A 355 -4.91 12.56 28.93
CA LEU A 355 -3.64 13.21 29.22
C LEU A 355 -2.82 12.44 30.27
N ASN A 356 -1.51 12.51 30.14
CA ASN A 356 -0.58 11.99 31.13
C ASN A 356 -0.42 12.97 32.32
N SER A 357 0.34 12.58 33.34
CA SER A 357 0.59 13.43 34.54
C SER A 357 1.33 14.73 34.25
N SER A 358 1.99 14.84 33.09
CA SER A 358 2.70 16.04 32.61
C SER A 358 1.81 16.98 31.80
N TRP A 359 0.51 16.66 31.68
CA TRP A 359 -0.47 17.34 30.84
C TRP A 359 -0.14 17.30 29.34
N GLU A 360 0.49 16.22 28.90
CA GLU A 360 0.74 15.93 27.49
C GLU A 360 -0.21 14.82 27.03
N GLU A 361 -0.30 14.59 25.71
CA GLU A 361 -1.11 13.50 25.16
C GLU A 361 -0.78 12.16 25.86
N TYR A 362 -1.82 11.42 26.25
CA TYR A 362 -1.66 10.08 26.79
C TYR A 362 -1.52 9.06 25.67
N SER A 363 -0.68 8.04 25.90
CA SER A 363 -0.47 6.94 24.97
C SER A 363 0.00 5.73 25.76
N THR A 364 -0.57 4.56 25.47
CA THR A 364 -0.23 3.29 26.09
C THR A 364 -0.52 2.13 25.14
N THR A 365 0.37 1.14 25.12
CA THR A 365 0.21 -0.10 24.34
C THR A 365 -0.50 -1.19 25.14
N TYR A 366 -1.02 -0.86 26.31
CA TYR A 366 -1.68 -1.79 27.21
C TYR A 366 -2.80 -1.09 27.98
N PRO A 367 -3.94 -1.74 28.29
CA PRO A 367 -5.05 -1.07 28.96
C PRO A 367 -4.66 -0.52 30.34
N GLU A 368 -4.68 0.80 30.48
CA GLU A 368 -4.25 1.52 31.68
C GLU A 368 -5.18 2.68 32.03
N ILE A 369 -5.24 3.04 33.30
CA ILE A 369 -6.03 4.19 33.77
C ILE A 369 -5.16 5.45 33.59
N PRO A 370 -5.55 6.39 32.70
CA PRO A 370 -4.82 7.64 32.51
C PRO A 370 -4.90 8.52 33.77
N PRO A 371 -3.85 9.31 34.09
CA PRO A 371 -3.89 10.20 35.25
C PRO A 371 -4.92 11.34 35.15
N ILE A 372 -5.25 11.76 33.92
CA ILE A 372 -6.11 12.90 33.65
C ILE A 372 -6.99 12.56 32.42
N VAL A 373 -8.30 12.60 32.60
CA VAL A 373 -9.30 12.61 31.52
C VAL A 373 -10.09 13.90 31.68
N ILE A 374 -10.21 14.66 30.60
CA ILE A 374 -11.00 15.89 30.55
C ILE A 374 -12.05 15.71 29.48
N ASP A 375 -13.29 15.95 29.84
CA ASP A 375 -14.41 16.00 28.91
C ASP A 375 -14.81 17.45 28.71
N CYS A 376 -14.84 17.89 27.45
CA CYS A 376 -15.17 19.26 27.07
C CYS A 376 -16.42 19.28 26.21
N ASP A 377 -17.44 19.96 26.69
CA ASP A 377 -18.65 20.32 25.94
C ASP A 377 -18.55 21.75 25.42
N THR A 378 -19.54 22.19 24.63
CA THR A 378 -19.58 23.52 23.98
C THR A 378 -19.30 24.72 24.88
N SER A 379 -19.45 24.57 26.20
CA SER A 379 -19.42 25.67 27.17
C SER A 379 -18.54 25.42 28.39
N ASP A 380 -18.05 24.20 28.62
CA ASP A 380 -17.37 23.82 29.87
C ASP A 380 -16.47 22.60 29.65
N CYS A 381 -15.37 22.52 30.38
CA CYS A 381 -14.44 21.41 30.43
C CYS A 381 -14.26 20.93 31.88
N ALA A 382 -14.50 19.64 32.13
CA ALA A 382 -14.36 19.07 33.47
C ALA A 382 -13.41 17.87 33.49
N LYS A 383 -12.65 17.73 34.60
CA LYS A 383 -11.91 16.50 34.87
C LYS A 383 -12.86 15.40 35.34
N VAL A 384 -12.85 14.26 34.65
CA VAL A 384 -13.74 13.11 34.95
C VAL A 384 -12.94 11.88 35.41
N GLU A 385 -13.55 11.01 36.21
CA GLU A 385 -12.94 9.73 36.65
C GLU A 385 -13.18 8.59 35.65
N GLY A 386 -14.20 8.72 34.81
CA GLY A 386 -14.60 7.79 33.75
C GLY A 386 -15.52 8.50 32.76
N LEU A 387 -15.81 7.86 31.62
CA LEU A 387 -16.66 8.39 30.57
C LEU A 387 -18.00 7.65 30.59
N ASP A 388 -19.10 8.38 30.50
CA ASP A 388 -20.43 7.81 30.34
C ASP A 388 -20.79 7.76 28.85
N ILE A 389 -20.22 6.78 28.15
CA ILE A 389 -20.37 6.60 26.70
C ILE A 389 -20.73 5.16 26.37
N ASP A 390 -21.56 4.98 25.35
CA ASP A 390 -22.04 3.67 24.86
C ASP A 390 -21.25 3.20 23.62
N GLN A 391 -19.94 3.47 23.60
CA GLN A 391 -19.02 3.08 22.53
C GLN A 391 -17.68 2.62 23.11
N ASP A 392 -17.00 1.73 22.37
CA ASP A 392 -15.74 1.12 22.83
C ASP A 392 -14.53 1.99 22.48
N VAL A 393 -14.65 2.89 21.52
CA VAL A 393 -13.54 3.69 21.02
C VAL A 393 -13.86 5.17 21.11
N ILE A 394 -12.88 5.98 21.49
CA ILE A 394 -12.97 7.44 21.53
C ILE A 394 -11.94 8.09 20.61
N ILE A 395 -12.21 9.34 20.25
CA ILE A 395 -11.18 10.24 19.72
C ILE A 395 -10.51 10.94 20.91
N ASN A 396 -9.23 10.64 21.16
CA ASN A 396 -8.42 11.48 22.02
C ASN A 396 -8.07 12.77 21.26
N ALA A 397 -8.79 13.84 21.56
CA ALA A 397 -8.59 15.16 20.94
C ALA A 397 -7.20 15.75 21.23
N ALA A 398 -6.49 15.23 22.25
CA ALA A 398 -5.10 15.59 22.51
C ALA A 398 -4.10 14.87 21.58
N GLY A 399 -4.47 13.71 21.03
CA GLY A 399 -3.60 12.76 20.35
C GLY A 399 -3.27 13.10 18.89
N THR A 400 -2.12 12.62 18.41
CA THR A 400 -1.62 12.75 17.04
C THR A 400 -1.24 11.41 16.39
N GLY A 401 -1.82 11.10 15.24
CA GLY A 401 -1.57 9.81 14.58
C GLY A 401 -2.23 8.66 15.34
N VAL A 402 -1.46 7.67 15.78
CA VAL A 402 -1.97 6.38 16.29
C VAL A 402 -2.63 6.48 17.66
N ASN A 403 -2.29 7.48 18.47
CA ASN A 403 -2.88 7.73 19.78
C ASN A 403 -4.12 8.63 19.73
N ARG A 404 -4.54 9.05 18.53
CA ARG A 404 -5.75 9.84 18.34
C ARG A 404 -7.02 9.01 18.52
N ILE A 405 -6.97 7.71 18.29
CA ILE A 405 -8.07 6.79 18.60
C ILE A 405 -7.65 5.83 19.72
N MET A 406 -8.52 5.68 20.71
CA MET A 406 -8.24 4.85 21.89
C MET A 406 -9.45 3.98 22.21
N LYS A 407 -9.22 2.71 22.54
CA LYS A 407 -10.26 1.84 23.09
C LYS A 407 -10.40 2.12 24.58
N TYR A 408 -11.63 2.34 25.03
CA TYR A 408 -12.04 2.59 26.40
C TYR A 408 -12.75 1.35 26.95
N TYR A 409 -12.41 0.95 28.17
CA TYR A 409 -13.04 -0.15 28.90
C TYR A 409 -13.85 0.43 30.07
N PRO A 410 -15.17 0.66 29.92
CA PRO A 410 -15.98 1.37 30.91
C PRO A 410 -15.92 0.74 32.31
N GLU A 411 -15.91 -0.59 32.39
CA GLU A 411 -15.90 -1.32 33.67
C GLU A 411 -14.64 -1.10 34.51
N THR A 412 -13.52 -0.77 33.87
CA THR A 412 -12.22 -0.61 34.54
C THR A 412 -11.62 0.79 34.40
N ASN A 413 -12.30 1.69 33.69
CA ASN A 413 -11.81 3.02 33.31
C ASN A 413 -10.42 3.02 32.64
N LYS A 414 -10.10 1.93 31.93
CA LYS A 414 -8.82 1.77 31.23
C LYS A 414 -8.92 2.19 29.78
N PHE A 415 -7.80 2.66 29.25
CA PHE A 415 -7.64 3.11 27.88
C PHE A 415 -6.45 2.40 27.25
N ILE A 416 -6.53 2.11 25.96
CA ILE A 416 -5.42 1.58 25.16
C ILE A 416 -5.43 2.21 23.78
N ASN A 417 -4.25 2.47 23.22
CA ASN A 417 -4.14 2.82 21.81
C ASN A 417 -4.61 1.66 20.94
N ILE A 418 -5.34 1.98 19.87
CA ILE A 418 -5.83 0.96 18.95
C ILE A 418 -4.76 0.65 17.92
N ASN A 419 -4.59 -0.65 17.64
CA ASN A 419 -3.76 -1.18 16.58
C ASN A 419 -4.54 -2.11 15.61
N LYS A 420 -5.84 -2.31 15.85
CA LYS A 420 -6.71 -3.13 15.01
C LYS A 420 -7.00 -2.41 13.69
N GLU A 421 -6.59 -3.01 12.58
CA GLU A 421 -6.90 -2.49 11.25
C GLU A 421 -8.42 -2.43 11.02
N GLY A 422 -8.88 -1.39 10.33
CA GLY A 422 -10.29 -1.24 9.96
C GLY A 422 -10.78 0.20 9.97
N TYR A 423 -12.10 0.35 9.77
CA TYR A 423 -12.77 1.65 9.68
C TYR A 423 -13.37 2.09 11.01
N TYR A 424 -13.20 3.37 11.33
CA TYR A 424 -13.68 4.01 12.56
C TYR A 424 -14.48 5.26 12.22
N PHE A 425 -15.79 5.21 12.47
CA PHE A 425 -16.72 6.29 12.12
C PHE A 425 -17.22 7.01 13.38
N PHE A 426 -17.07 8.33 13.37
CA PHE A 426 -17.52 9.22 14.44
C PHE A 426 -18.32 10.40 13.88
N ASN A 427 -19.29 10.87 14.66
CA ASN A 427 -20.00 12.11 14.37
C ASN A 427 -19.07 13.33 14.57
N SER A 428 -19.59 14.54 14.44
CA SER A 428 -18.82 15.78 14.59
C SER A 428 -18.29 16.04 15.99
N GLU A 429 -18.87 15.35 16.97
CA GLU A 429 -18.56 15.49 18.38
C GLU A 429 -17.60 14.40 18.88
N GLY A 430 -17.33 13.38 18.05
CA GLY A 430 -16.45 12.26 18.41
C GLY A 430 -17.18 11.08 19.05
N TYR A 431 -18.51 11.03 18.92
CA TYR A 431 -19.36 9.96 19.43
C TYR A 431 -20.04 9.18 18.29
N ILE A 432 -20.69 8.08 18.64
CA ILE A 432 -21.67 7.37 17.81
C ILE A 432 -23.05 7.64 18.41
N ASP A 433 -23.97 8.16 17.61
CA ASP A 433 -25.40 8.14 17.91
C ASP A 433 -26.19 7.68 16.68
N GLU A 434 -27.38 7.09 16.89
CA GLU A 434 -28.22 6.56 15.81
C GLU A 434 -28.76 7.65 14.85
N SER A 435 -28.67 8.92 15.23
CA SER A 435 -29.38 10.04 14.58
C SER A 435 -28.49 10.95 13.74
N SER A 436 -27.17 10.81 13.82
CA SER A 436 -26.21 11.73 13.22
C SER A 436 -25.48 11.13 12.02
N TYR A 437 -25.24 11.99 11.04
CA TYR A 437 -24.30 11.70 9.97
C TYR A 437 -22.87 11.72 10.53
N PHE A 438 -22.10 10.70 10.20
CA PHE A 438 -20.69 10.64 10.57
C PHE A 438 -19.91 11.68 9.77
N SER A 439 -19.26 12.61 10.47
CA SER A 439 -18.45 13.66 9.84
C SER A 439 -16.96 13.31 9.82
N ASN A 440 -16.54 12.29 10.55
CA ASN A 440 -15.15 11.85 10.62
C ASN A 440 -15.09 10.33 10.39
N ALA A 441 -14.55 9.93 9.25
CA ALA A 441 -14.22 8.53 8.97
C ALA A 441 -12.71 8.37 9.00
N TYR A 442 -12.22 7.43 9.80
CA TYR A 442 -10.81 7.06 9.86
C TYR A 442 -10.61 5.62 9.42
N TYR A 443 -9.46 5.34 8.80
CA TYR A 443 -8.97 3.99 8.56
C TYR A 443 -7.64 3.81 9.29
N LEU A 444 -7.56 2.81 10.17
CA LEU A 444 -6.30 2.42 10.78
C LEU A 444 -5.69 1.31 9.94
N THR A 445 -4.47 1.50 9.45
CA THR A 445 -3.75 0.46 8.70
C THR A 445 -3.16 -0.60 9.63
N SER A 446 -2.80 -1.77 9.09
CA SER A 446 -2.02 -2.80 9.81
C SER A 446 -0.70 -2.31 10.40
N ASN A 447 -0.11 -1.23 9.88
CA ASN A 447 1.10 -0.60 10.43
C ASN A 447 0.79 0.40 11.57
N GLY A 448 -0.47 0.54 11.96
CA GLY A 448 -0.96 1.50 12.96
C GLY A 448 -1.11 2.92 12.43
N GLU A 449 -0.86 3.20 11.14
CA GLU A 449 -1.05 4.54 10.58
C GLU A 449 -2.55 4.88 10.52
N LEU A 450 -2.95 5.96 11.20
CA LEU A 450 -4.32 6.46 11.19
C LEU A 450 -4.52 7.44 10.03
N LYS A 451 -5.36 7.08 9.07
CA LYS A 451 -5.69 7.90 7.90
C LYS A 451 -7.10 8.46 8.04
N LEU A 452 -7.26 9.76 7.79
CA LEU A 452 -8.58 10.35 7.66
C LEU A 452 -9.11 10.02 6.27
N VAL A 453 -10.14 9.16 6.18
CA VAL A 453 -10.74 8.67 4.92
C VAL A 453 -11.99 9.45 4.51
N GLY A 454 -12.50 10.38 5.33
CA GLY A 454 -13.54 11.31 4.89
C GLY A 454 -13.90 12.38 5.91
N LYS A 455 -14.18 13.59 5.42
CA LYS A 455 -15.03 14.60 6.08
C LYS A 455 -16.25 14.84 5.20
N CYS A 456 -17.35 14.15 5.48
CA CYS A 456 -18.61 14.36 4.77
C CYS A 456 -19.15 15.75 5.14
N LYS A 457 -19.08 16.73 4.24
CA LYS A 457 -19.93 17.93 4.33
C LYS A 457 -21.19 17.66 3.52
N ASN A 458 -22.34 17.74 4.18
CA ASN A 458 -23.64 17.80 3.53
C ASN A 458 -23.63 18.93 2.49
N ASP A 459 -23.83 18.58 1.22
CA ASP A 459 -24.65 19.29 0.23
C ASP A 459 -24.31 18.74 -1.18
N ASN A 460 -25.10 17.76 -1.65
CA ASN A 460 -25.31 17.35 -3.05
C ASN A 460 -24.11 17.09 -4.00
N GLU A 461 -22.86 17.12 -3.53
CA GLU A 461 -21.68 16.82 -4.34
C GLU A 461 -20.87 15.68 -3.70
N ASN A 462 -20.81 14.54 -4.39
CA ASN A 462 -20.07 13.33 -4.02
C ASN A 462 -18.55 13.55 -4.09
N TYR A 463 -17.98 14.39 -3.22
CA TYR A 463 -16.53 14.57 -3.13
C TYR A 463 -15.99 14.37 -1.70
N CYS A 464 -15.32 13.23 -1.49
CA CYS A 464 -14.30 13.01 -0.45
C CYS A 464 -12.98 12.73 -1.22
N LEU A 465 -11.85 13.43 -1.05
CA LEU A 465 -10.88 13.31 0.05
C LEU A 465 -9.69 14.27 -0.18
N TYR A 466 -9.19 14.93 0.88
CA TYR A 466 -7.83 15.49 0.94
C TYR A 466 -7.15 14.95 2.22
N ASP A 467 -5.88 14.52 2.16
CA ASP A 467 -5.08 14.25 3.37
C ASP A 467 -5.10 15.47 4.30
N THR A 468 -4.85 15.25 5.59
CA THR A 468 -4.60 16.26 6.62
C THR A 468 -3.66 17.40 6.21
N ASN A 469 -2.83 17.23 5.18
CA ASN A 469 -1.95 18.27 4.62
C ASN A 469 -2.41 18.84 3.26
N TYR A 470 -3.56 18.44 2.70
CA TYR A 470 -4.03 18.82 1.35
C TYR A 470 -3.06 18.49 0.19
N GLU A 471 -1.97 17.74 0.44
CA GLU A 471 -0.90 17.54 -0.54
C GLU A 471 -1.03 16.24 -1.36
N ASN A 472 -1.75 15.23 -0.86
CA ASN A 472 -1.90 13.95 -1.57
C ASN A 472 -3.34 13.40 -1.46
N ALA A 473 -3.99 13.15 -2.59
CA ALA A 473 -5.18 12.31 -2.65
C ALA A 473 -4.75 10.85 -2.48
N VAL A 474 -4.87 10.32 -1.26
CA VAL A 474 -4.76 8.88 -1.05
C VAL A 474 -6.09 8.29 -1.50
N LYS A 475 -6.09 7.55 -2.62
CA LYS A 475 -7.27 6.82 -3.11
C LYS A 475 -7.61 5.75 -2.06
N PHE A 476 -8.54 6.06 -1.17
CA PHE A 476 -9.23 5.04 -0.39
C PHE A 476 -10.50 4.67 -1.15
N GLU A 477 -10.71 3.37 -1.34
CA GLU A 477 -11.95 2.79 -1.87
C GLU A 477 -13.07 2.88 -0.81
N TYR A 478 -13.26 4.08 -0.27
CA TYR A 478 -14.42 4.40 0.54
C TYR A 478 -15.52 4.90 -0.39
N THR A 479 -16.55 4.07 -0.60
CA THR A 479 -17.75 4.45 -1.32
C THR A 479 -18.90 4.54 -0.33
N LEU A 480 -19.75 5.55 -0.45
CA LEU A 480 -20.87 5.73 0.48
C LEU A 480 -21.92 4.62 0.35
N ASP A 481 -21.94 3.93 -0.78
CA ASP A 481 -22.85 2.82 -1.07
C ASP A 481 -22.52 1.55 -0.29
N ASN A 482 -21.26 1.36 0.11
CA ASN A 482 -20.81 0.19 0.84
C ASN A 482 -21.33 0.16 2.29
N ILE A 483 -21.39 -1.05 2.87
CA ILE A 483 -21.72 -1.26 4.28
C ILE A 483 -20.43 -1.62 5.02
N TYR A 484 -20.00 -0.78 5.96
CA TYR A 484 -18.77 -1.00 6.71
C TYR A 484 -19.06 -1.47 8.13
N VAL A 485 -18.24 -2.37 8.67
CA VAL A 485 -18.18 -2.57 10.13
C VAL A 485 -17.58 -1.32 10.76
N ASN A 486 -18.27 -0.74 11.74
CA ASN A 486 -17.72 0.35 12.53
C ASN A 486 -16.94 -0.21 13.71
N SER A 487 -15.61 -0.13 13.64
CA SER A 487 -14.75 -0.58 14.73
C SER A 487 -14.84 0.30 15.99
N VAL A 488 -15.61 1.39 15.97
CA VAL A 488 -15.83 2.24 17.16
C VAL A 488 -16.78 1.60 18.16
N LYS A 489 -17.77 0.82 17.69
CA LYS A 489 -18.67 0.03 18.52
C LYS A 489 -18.92 -1.30 17.83
N GLU A 490 -18.44 -2.36 18.45
CA GLU A 490 -18.50 -3.70 17.89
C GLU A 490 -19.95 -4.09 17.53
N GLY A 491 -20.15 -4.68 16.35
CA GLY A 491 -21.47 -5.08 15.86
C GLY A 491 -22.31 -3.97 15.21
N THR A 492 -21.80 -2.74 15.11
CA THR A 492 -22.48 -1.67 14.36
C THR A 492 -21.99 -1.56 12.92
N PHE A 493 -22.90 -1.19 12.01
CA PHE A 493 -22.62 -1.03 10.59
C PHE A 493 -22.89 0.39 10.12
N ILE A 494 -22.16 0.83 9.09
CA ILE A 494 -22.32 2.17 8.49
C ILE A 494 -22.62 2.03 7.01
N ARG A 495 -23.64 2.75 6.55
CA ARG A 495 -23.98 2.94 5.13
C ARG A 495 -24.43 4.38 4.90
N TYR A 496 -24.04 4.98 3.78
CA TYR A 496 -24.34 6.39 3.47
C TYR A 496 -23.92 7.38 4.56
N GLY A 497 -22.85 7.07 5.31
CA GLY A 497 -22.38 7.89 6.42
C GLY A 497 -23.35 7.95 7.60
N SER A 498 -24.24 6.96 7.76
CA SER A 498 -25.17 6.83 8.88
C SER A 498 -25.19 5.40 9.41
N MET A 499 -25.68 5.21 10.64
CA MET A 499 -25.78 3.87 11.23
C MET A 499 -26.77 3.03 10.41
N TYR A 500 -26.34 1.85 9.99
CA TYR A 500 -27.13 0.90 9.24
C TYR A 500 -27.54 -0.25 10.14
N ILE A 501 -28.84 -0.46 10.30
CA ILE A 501 -29.40 -1.52 11.14
C ILE A 501 -30.19 -2.45 10.24
N ASP A 502 -29.77 -3.71 10.21
CA ASP A 502 -30.44 -4.78 9.49
C ASP A 502 -30.29 -6.07 10.28
N GLU A 503 -31.42 -6.67 10.70
CA GLU A 503 -31.43 -7.87 11.53
C GLU A 503 -30.80 -9.09 10.82
N SER A 504 -30.71 -9.05 9.49
CA SER A 504 -30.06 -10.09 8.71
C SER A 504 -28.54 -9.98 8.75
N ILE A 505 -27.97 -8.85 9.15
CA ILE A 505 -26.52 -8.61 9.21
C ILE A 505 -26.04 -8.69 10.66
N SER A 506 -24.95 -9.43 10.88
CA SER A 506 -24.24 -9.47 12.15
C SER A 506 -22.73 -9.50 11.92
N TYR A 507 -21.95 -9.15 12.95
CA TYR A 507 -20.50 -9.23 12.92
C TYR A 507 -20.03 -10.31 13.89
N ASP A 508 -19.38 -11.35 13.36
CA ASP A 508 -18.66 -12.32 14.17
C ASP A 508 -17.28 -11.76 14.49
N ALA A 509 -17.16 -11.13 15.66
CA ALA A 509 -15.90 -10.55 16.10
C ALA A 509 -14.81 -11.57 16.44
N THR A 510 -15.16 -12.85 16.64
CA THR A 510 -14.16 -13.90 16.91
C THR A 510 -13.40 -14.26 15.64
N ASN A 511 -14.13 -14.36 14.53
CA ASN A 511 -13.56 -14.66 13.22
C ASN A 511 -13.34 -13.40 12.36
N GLU A 512 -13.65 -12.22 12.90
CA GLU A 512 -13.62 -10.90 12.27
C GLU A 512 -14.35 -10.82 10.92
N LYS A 513 -15.56 -11.40 10.85
CA LYS A 513 -16.33 -11.55 9.60
C LYS A 513 -17.74 -11.00 9.71
N ILE A 514 -18.21 -10.36 8.64
CA ILE A 514 -19.64 -10.07 8.45
C ILE A 514 -20.38 -11.36 8.10
N VAL A 515 -21.54 -11.54 8.73
CA VAL A 515 -22.48 -12.65 8.49
C VAL A 515 -23.84 -12.10 8.08
N TYR A 516 -24.37 -12.56 6.94
CA TYR A 516 -25.71 -12.25 6.44
C TYR A 516 -26.59 -13.52 6.46
N ASN A 517 -27.60 -13.59 7.34
CA ASN A 517 -28.48 -14.74 7.64
C ASN A 517 -27.72 -16.03 8.04
N THR A 518 -26.91 -16.59 7.15
CA THR A 518 -25.99 -17.73 7.34
C THR A 518 -24.72 -17.65 6.48
N PHE A 519 -24.64 -16.69 5.57
CA PHE A 519 -23.52 -16.52 4.65
C PHE A 519 -22.47 -15.62 5.30
N SER A 520 -21.20 -15.99 5.25
CA SER A 520 -20.09 -15.18 5.74
C SER A 520 -19.11 -14.87 4.62
N GLY A 521 -18.41 -13.74 4.71
CA GLY A 521 -17.23 -13.51 3.89
C GLY A 521 -16.18 -14.59 4.20
N ASN A 522 -15.87 -15.45 3.23
CA ASN A 522 -14.91 -16.54 3.42
C ASN A 522 -13.51 -16.11 2.97
N ASP A 523 -12.49 -16.33 3.81
CA ASP A 523 -11.07 -16.10 3.45
C ASP A 523 -10.63 -16.99 2.27
N ASN A 524 -11.39 -18.06 2.00
CA ASN A 524 -11.15 -19.04 0.95
C ASN A 524 -11.39 -18.49 -0.47
N GLY A 525 -11.89 -17.25 -0.60
CA GLY A 525 -11.89 -16.51 -1.87
C GLY A 525 -13.03 -16.79 -2.84
N GLU A 526 -14.10 -17.46 -2.41
CA GLU A 526 -15.36 -17.49 -3.14
C GLU A 526 -16.16 -16.22 -2.85
N ASP A 527 -16.59 -15.53 -3.91
CA ASP A 527 -17.40 -14.34 -3.79
C ASP A 527 -18.82 -14.72 -3.34
N VAL A 528 -19.38 -13.97 -2.41
CA VAL A 528 -20.75 -14.18 -1.90
C VAL A 528 -21.56 -12.91 -2.13
N PHE A 529 -22.73 -13.05 -2.75
CA PHE A 529 -23.59 -11.97 -3.15
C PHE A 529 -24.93 -12.00 -2.43
N VAL A 530 -25.38 -10.84 -1.96
CA VAL A 530 -26.66 -10.70 -1.24
C VAL A 530 -27.39 -9.43 -1.68
N PHE A 531 -28.72 -9.51 -1.71
CA PHE A 531 -29.57 -8.37 -1.97
C PHE A 531 -29.99 -7.70 -0.66
N ILE A 532 -29.72 -6.40 -0.55
CA ILE A 532 -30.06 -5.60 0.63
C ILE A 532 -30.77 -4.34 0.13
N ASN A 533 -32.06 -4.23 0.44
CA ASN A 533 -32.93 -3.14 -0.04
C ASN A 533 -32.95 -2.97 -1.58
N GLY A 534 -32.81 -4.08 -2.32
CA GLY A 534 -32.81 -4.08 -3.79
C GLY A 534 -31.45 -3.80 -4.44
N GLU A 535 -30.43 -3.48 -3.64
CA GLU A 535 -29.05 -3.33 -4.09
C GLU A 535 -28.26 -4.63 -3.89
N LEU A 536 -27.34 -4.91 -4.82
CA LEU A 536 -26.53 -6.12 -4.80
C LEU A 536 -25.18 -5.84 -4.15
N PHE A 537 -24.86 -6.61 -3.12
CA PHE A 537 -23.62 -6.49 -2.36
C PHE A 537 -22.78 -7.75 -2.45
N LYS A 538 -21.47 -7.57 -2.56
CA LYS A 538 -20.46 -8.61 -2.35
C LYS A 538 -19.98 -8.55 -0.89
N ILE A 539 -20.02 -9.66 -0.18
CA ILE A 539 -19.62 -9.74 1.24
C ILE A 539 -18.10 -9.95 1.34
N HIS A 540 -17.41 -9.02 2.01
CA HIS A 540 -16.02 -9.18 2.46
C HIS A 540 -15.97 -9.37 3.98
N PRO A 541 -14.83 -9.79 4.58
CA PRO A 541 -14.74 -9.98 6.03
C PRO A 541 -15.10 -8.75 6.86
N GLN A 542 -14.70 -7.55 6.44
CA GLN A 542 -14.87 -6.32 7.24
C GLN A 542 -15.80 -5.26 6.63
N TYR A 543 -16.31 -5.48 5.42
CA TYR A 543 -17.27 -4.60 4.75
C TYR A 543 -18.07 -5.37 3.70
N MET A 544 -19.18 -4.82 3.24
CA MET A 544 -19.89 -5.28 2.06
C MET A 544 -19.72 -4.23 0.97
N GLU A 545 -19.35 -4.69 -0.22
CA GLU A 545 -19.09 -3.86 -1.38
C GLU A 545 -20.33 -3.83 -2.28
N ALA A 546 -20.89 -2.65 -2.51
CA ALA A 546 -21.91 -2.47 -3.53
C ALA A 546 -21.28 -2.78 -4.90
N VAL A 547 -21.89 -3.69 -5.65
CA VAL A 547 -21.27 -4.17 -6.90
C VAL A 547 -21.37 -3.12 -8.00
N GLY A 548 -20.43 -3.17 -8.96
CA GLY A 548 -20.45 -2.31 -10.14
C GLY A 548 -21.58 -2.64 -11.12
N LYS A 549 -21.69 -1.85 -12.20
CA LYS A 549 -22.63 -2.19 -13.28
C LYS A 549 -22.19 -3.45 -14.00
N GLY A 550 -23.13 -4.32 -14.36
CA GLY A 550 -22.83 -5.53 -15.11
C GLY A 550 -23.89 -6.62 -14.95
N LEU A 551 -23.72 -7.70 -15.70
CA LEU A 551 -24.53 -8.91 -15.55
C LEU A 551 -23.97 -9.79 -14.42
N TYR A 552 -24.78 -10.07 -13.42
CA TYR A 552 -24.51 -10.99 -12.32
C TYR A 552 -25.43 -12.20 -12.46
N VAL A 553 -24.82 -13.34 -12.77
CA VAL A 553 -25.51 -14.64 -12.80
C VAL A 553 -25.06 -15.44 -11.60
N LEU A 554 -26.02 -15.78 -10.74
CA LEU A 554 -25.84 -16.40 -9.44
C LEU A 554 -26.58 -17.74 -9.36
N GLN A 555 -26.18 -18.56 -8.40
CA GLN A 555 -26.91 -19.75 -7.95
C GLN A 555 -27.07 -19.60 -6.43
N GLY A 556 -28.27 -19.20 -5.99
CA GLY A 556 -28.44 -18.62 -4.66
C GLY A 556 -27.55 -17.38 -4.45
N SER A 557 -26.70 -17.39 -3.42
CA SER A 557 -25.76 -16.29 -3.10
C SER A 557 -24.35 -16.47 -3.67
N SER A 558 -24.11 -17.54 -4.44
CA SER A 558 -22.79 -17.82 -5.03
C SER A 558 -22.80 -17.54 -6.53
N PRO A 559 -21.64 -17.25 -7.15
CA PRO A 559 -21.52 -17.13 -8.59
C PRO A 559 -22.02 -18.39 -9.30
N PHE A 560 -22.72 -18.21 -10.41
CA PHE A 560 -23.13 -19.32 -11.27
C PHE A 560 -21.92 -19.92 -11.99
N ILE A 561 -21.61 -21.19 -11.69
CA ILE A 561 -20.46 -21.93 -12.25
C ILE A 561 -20.85 -23.21 -12.99
N ASN A 562 -22.14 -23.44 -13.25
CA ASN A 562 -22.57 -24.69 -13.88
C ASN A 562 -22.31 -24.67 -15.39
N THR A 563 -21.61 -25.68 -15.89
CA THR A 563 -21.31 -25.88 -17.31
C THR A 563 -22.43 -26.62 -18.05
N GLU A 564 -23.35 -27.25 -17.30
CA GLU A 564 -24.58 -27.84 -17.84
C GLU A 564 -25.71 -26.81 -17.92
N TRP A 565 -26.56 -26.96 -18.94
CA TRP A 565 -27.74 -26.12 -19.13
C TRP A 565 -28.68 -26.14 -17.93
N THR A 566 -28.74 -25.02 -17.22
CA THR A 566 -29.47 -24.86 -15.96
C THR A 566 -30.56 -23.80 -16.11
N GLU A 567 -31.73 -24.09 -15.55
CA GLU A 567 -32.81 -23.11 -15.50
C GLU A 567 -32.56 -22.14 -14.34
N ILE A 568 -32.47 -20.85 -14.65
CA ILE A 568 -32.36 -19.77 -13.66
C ILE A 568 -33.67 -19.00 -13.70
N THR A 569 -34.47 -19.16 -12.64
CA THR A 569 -35.87 -18.69 -12.62
C THR A 569 -36.12 -17.54 -11.66
N SER A 570 -35.17 -17.26 -10.76
CA SER A 570 -35.29 -16.21 -9.76
C SER A 570 -34.75 -14.87 -10.28
N ASP A 571 -35.50 -13.80 -10.04
CA ASP A 571 -35.04 -12.43 -10.29
C ASP A 571 -33.84 -12.05 -9.37
N GLU A 572 -33.61 -12.81 -8.29
CA GLU A 572 -32.43 -12.67 -7.41
C GLU A 572 -31.21 -13.46 -7.92
N GLU A 573 -31.39 -14.39 -8.85
CA GLU A 573 -30.27 -15.17 -9.42
C GLU A 573 -29.75 -14.61 -10.74
N LEU A 574 -30.54 -13.77 -11.42
CA LEU A 574 -30.17 -13.15 -12.69
C LEU A 574 -30.42 -11.64 -12.62
N CYS A 575 -29.34 -10.87 -12.53
CA CYS A 575 -29.42 -9.42 -12.35
C CYS A 575 -28.45 -8.70 -13.29
N TYR A 576 -28.97 -7.87 -14.20
CA TYR A 576 -28.16 -6.80 -14.77
C TYR A 576 -28.22 -5.61 -13.81
N TYR A 577 -27.17 -5.42 -13.01
CA TYR A 577 -27.13 -4.37 -12.02
C TYR A 577 -26.78 -3.04 -12.69
N THR A 578 -27.63 -2.03 -12.52
CA THR A 578 -27.43 -0.68 -13.10
C THR A 578 -26.58 0.24 -12.23
N GLY A 579 -26.17 -0.24 -11.05
CA GLY A 579 -25.57 0.55 -9.97
C GLY A 579 -26.55 0.87 -8.84
N SER A 580 -27.85 0.56 -9.00
CA SER A 580 -28.86 0.83 -7.97
C SER A 580 -29.95 -0.25 -7.87
N TYR A 581 -30.27 -0.92 -8.97
CA TYR A 581 -31.25 -2.00 -9.02
C TYR A 581 -30.98 -2.94 -10.20
N CYS A 582 -31.60 -4.11 -10.18
CA CYS A 582 -31.58 -5.06 -11.30
C CYS A 582 -32.56 -4.64 -12.40
N ASP A 583 -32.07 -4.37 -13.61
CA ASP A 583 -32.92 -3.93 -14.73
C ASP A 583 -33.34 -5.12 -15.60
N SER A 584 -34.61 -5.53 -15.46
CA SER A 584 -35.19 -6.62 -16.23
C SER A 584 -35.27 -6.35 -17.73
N ASN A 585 -35.32 -5.10 -18.18
CA ASN A 585 -35.35 -4.78 -19.61
C ASN A 585 -33.98 -5.04 -20.24
N ILE A 586 -32.91 -4.61 -19.57
CA ILE A 586 -31.54 -4.87 -20.04
C ILE A 586 -31.24 -6.37 -19.99
N ILE A 587 -31.73 -7.10 -18.98
CA ILE A 587 -31.61 -8.57 -18.95
C ILE A 587 -32.25 -9.20 -20.21
N ASN A 588 -33.39 -8.69 -20.68
CA ASN A 588 -34.00 -9.20 -21.91
C ASN A 588 -33.14 -8.89 -23.15
N GLU A 589 -32.46 -7.75 -23.20
CA GLU A 589 -31.48 -7.45 -24.25
C GLU A 589 -30.28 -8.40 -24.20
N PHE A 590 -29.78 -8.73 -23.00
CA PHE A 590 -28.71 -9.73 -22.81
C PHE A 590 -29.16 -11.13 -23.21
N LYS A 591 -30.41 -11.49 -22.92
CA LYS A 591 -31.05 -12.72 -23.42
C LYS A 591 -31.24 -12.73 -24.92
N GLU A 592 -31.13 -11.59 -25.62
CA GLU A 592 -31.10 -11.53 -27.09
C GLU A 592 -29.71 -11.83 -27.67
N GLN A 593 -28.66 -11.86 -26.82
CA GLN A 593 -27.28 -12.09 -27.21
C GLN A 593 -26.86 -13.53 -26.88
N GLN A 594 -25.92 -14.08 -27.66
CA GLN A 594 -25.46 -15.44 -27.44
C GLN A 594 -24.58 -15.56 -26.19
N TYR A 595 -23.59 -14.67 -26.02
CA TYR A 595 -22.63 -14.72 -24.92
C TYR A 595 -22.60 -13.44 -24.12
N SER A 596 -22.35 -13.54 -22.81
CA SER A 596 -22.26 -12.40 -21.90
C SER A 596 -21.22 -12.62 -20.82
N ILE A 597 -20.57 -11.55 -20.37
CA ILE A 597 -19.64 -11.57 -19.24
C ILE A 597 -20.44 -11.66 -17.95
N ASN A 598 -20.15 -12.68 -17.13
CA ASN A 598 -20.67 -12.76 -15.77
C ASN A 598 -19.68 -12.07 -14.81
N SER A 599 -20.15 -10.99 -14.20
CA SER A 599 -19.40 -10.14 -13.27
C SER A 599 -19.43 -10.66 -11.83
N ALA A 600 -20.15 -11.76 -11.57
CA ALA A 600 -20.21 -12.37 -10.23
C ALA A 600 -18.94 -13.17 -9.88
N THR A 601 -18.20 -13.68 -10.85
CA THR A 601 -17.03 -14.53 -10.58
C THR A 601 -15.76 -13.72 -10.35
N LYS A 602 -14.90 -14.19 -9.44
CA LYS A 602 -13.61 -13.54 -9.13
C LYS A 602 -12.66 -13.50 -10.33
N LYS A 603 -12.51 -14.62 -11.03
CA LYS A 603 -11.97 -14.64 -12.40
C LYS A 603 -13.12 -14.32 -13.33
N THR A 604 -12.93 -13.50 -14.36
CA THR A 604 -13.97 -13.25 -15.38
C THR A 604 -14.52 -14.59 -15.87
N SER A 605 -15.84 -14.72 -15.99
CA SER A 605 -16.44 -15.88 -16.66
C SER A 605 -17.41 -15.43 -17.74
N ILE A 606 -17.69 -16.33 -18.68
CA ILE A 606 -18.60 -16.09 -19.79
C ILE A 606 -19.76 -17.07 -19.64
N VAL A 607 -20.97 -16.57 -19.84
CA VAL A 607 -22.20 -17.37 -19.82
C VAL A 607 -22.88 -17.31 -21.19
N GLU A 608 -23.57 -18.39 -21.53
CA GLU A 608 -24.37 -18.53 -22.74
C GLU A 608 -25.84 -18.73 -22.37
N TYR A 609 -26.75 -18.12 -23.15
CA TYR A 609 -28.19 -18.29 -23.00
C TYR A 609 -28.80 -19.10 -24.15
N ASP A 610 -29.48 -20.19 -23.80
CA ASP A 610 -30.28 -20.97 -24.75
C ASP A 610 -31.69 -20.39 -24.83
N HIS A 611 -31.98 -19.72 -25.95
CA HIS A 611 -33.28 -19.14 -26.25
C HIS A 611 -34.42 -20.16 -26.33
N GLU A 612 -34.15 -21.36 -26.84
CA GLU A 612 -35.19 -22.36 -27.08
C GLU A 612 -35.66 -22.99 -25.76
N ASN A 613 -34.70 -23.25 -24.86
CA ASN A 613 -34.98 -23.92 -23.58
C ASN A 613 -35.02 -22.97 -22.38
N GLN A 614 -34.68 -21.70 -22.56
CA GLN A 614 -34.58 -20.66 -21.53
C GLN A 614 -33.61 -21.02 -20.39
N LYS A 615 -32.44 -21.55 -20.75
CA LYS A 615 -31.42 -22.02 -19.81
C LYS A 615 -30.11 -21.28 -19.98
N TRP A 616 -29.31 -21.27 -18.92
CA TRP A 616 -27.97 -20.71 -18.90
C TRP A 616 -26.93 -21.78 -18.66
N ARG A 617 -25.72 -21.57 -19.16
CA ARG A 617 -24.52 -22.33 -18.78
C ARG A 617 -23.30 -21.44 -18.80
N MET A 618 -22.30 -21.79 -18.01
CA MET A 618 -20.95 -21.26 -18.14
C MET A 618 -20.31 -21.85 -19.41
N VAL A 619 -19.69 -20.99 -20.20
CA VAL A 619 -18.97 -21.39 -21.42
C VAL A 619 -17.63 -21.96 -21.01
N THR A 620 -17.33 -23.17 -21.47
CA THR A 620 -16.02 -23.82 -21.29
C THR A 620 -15.40 -24.21 -22.63
N GLU A 621 -16.08 -23.91 -23.73
CA GLU A 621 -15.60 -24.17 -25.07
C GLU A 621 -14.46 -23.23 -25.43
N ASP A 622 -13.32 -23.82 -25.81
CA ASP A 622 -12.17 -23.07 -26.28
C ASP A 622 -12.53 -22.18 -27.47
N GLY A 623 -12.06 -20.94 -27.43
CA GLY A 623 -12.34 -19.96 -28.46
C GLY A 623 -12.08 -18.54 -28.00
N ILE A 624 -12.28 -17.59 -28.92
CA ILE A 624 -12.10 -16.16 -28.64
C ILE A 624 -13.44 -15.46 -28.74
N TYR A 625 -13.77 -14.71 -27.69
CA TYR A 625 -15.05 -14.08 -27.46
C TYR A 625 -14.85 -12.57 -27.37
N PHE A 626 -15.70 -11.83 -28.09
CA PHE A 626 -15.57 -10.39 -28.28
C PHE A 626 -16.78 -9.69 -27.69
N PHE A 627 -16.56 -8.70 -26.83
CA PHE A 627 -17.61 -8.05 -26.06
C PHE A 627 -17.64 -6.54 -26.28
N PHE A 628 -18.84 -5.97 -26.23
CA PHE A 628 -19.10 -4.54 -26.22
C PHE A 628 -18.93 -3.95 -24.80
N GLU A 629 -18.97 -2.62 -24.66
CA GLU A 629 -18.74 -1.90 -23.39
C GLU A 629 -19.66 -2.38 -22.24
N ASP A 630 -20.90 -2.76 -22.57
CA ASP A 630 -21.88 -3.23 -21.58
C ASP A 630 -21.68 -4.70 -21.17
N GLY A 631 -20.82 -5.46 -21.87
CA GLY A 631 -20.42 -6.82 -21.50
C GLY A 631 -21.15 -7.97 -22.20
N TYR A 632 -21.97 -7.71 -23.22
CA TYR A 632 -22.52 -8.74 -24.12
C TYR A 632 -21.69 -8.88 -25.40
N SER A 633 -21.82 -10.03 -26.09
CA SER A 633 -21.06 -10.33 -27.31
C SER A 633 -21.37 -9.38 -28.46
N ILE A 634 -20.37 -9.05 -29.28
CA ILE A 634 -20.58 -8.22 -30.48
C ILE A 634 -21.57 -8.87 -31.47
N THR A 635 -22.24 -8.05 -32.27
CA THR A 635 -23.21 -8.49 -33.28
C THR A 635 -22.99 -7.78 -34.62
N GLU A 636 -23.69 -8.22 -35.67
CA GLU A 636 -23.65 -7.53 -36.97
C GLU A 636 -24.11 -6.06 -36.86
N SER A 637 -25.02 -5.74 -35.93
CA SER A 637 -25.47 -4.37 -35.66
C SER A 637 -24.55 -3.58 -34.75
N ASN A 638 -23.81 -4.24 -33.85
CA ASN A 638 -22.90 -3.59 -32.91
C ASN A 638 -21.52 -4.26 -32.92
N ARG A 639 -20.60 -3.67 -33.67
CA ARG A 639 -19.32 -4.28 -34.08
C ARG A 639 -18.09 -3.77 -33.34
N ARG A 640 -18.25 -2.78 -32.46
CA ARG A 640 -17.12 -2.21 -31.73
C ARG A 640 -16.68 -3.15 -30.62
N ILE A 641 -15.38 -3.28 -30.46
CA ILE A 641 -14.80 -4.17 -29.47
C ILE A 641 -14.36 -3.33 -28.28
N TRP A 642 -14.77 -3.75 -27.09
CA TRP A 642 -14.31 -3.17 -25.83
C TRP A 642 -13.41 -4.15 -25.09
N LYS A 643 -13.83 -5.41 -25.00
CA LYS A 643 -13.06 -6.48 -24.36
C LYS A 643 -13.00 -7.74 -25.20
N VAL A 644 -11.89 -8.44 -25.06
CA VAL A 644 -11.64 -9.72 -25.73
C VAL A 644 -11.15 -10.73 -24.72
N TYR A 645 -11.83 -11.87 -24.68
CA TYR A 645 -11.48 -12.98 -23.81
C TYR A 645 -11.23 -14.23 -24.64
N GLU A 646 -10.20 -14.99 -24.27
CA GLU A 646 -9.91 -16.31 -24.84
C GLU A 646 -10.23 -17.36 -23.78
N ILE A 647 -11.01 -18.38 -24.14
CA ILE A 647 -11.23 -19.54 -23.30
C ILE A 647 -10.24 -20.62 -23.75
N VAL A 648 -9.49 -21.18 -22.80
CA VAL A 648 -8.55 -22.28 -23.03
C VAL A 648 -8.68 -23.30 -21.92
N ASP A 649 -9.00 -24.55 -22.29
CA ASP A 649 -9.29 -25.65 -21.37
C ASP A 649 -10.37 -25.28 -20.32
N GLY A 650 -11.35 -24.47 -20.73
CA GLY A 650 -12.46 -24.00 -19.89
C GLY A 650 -12.18 -22.76 -19.04
N GLU A 651 -10.98 -22.19 -19.10
CA GLU A 651 -10.62 -20.99 -18.33
C GLU A 651 -10.57 -19.72 -19.18
N VAL A 652 -11.08 -18.61 -18.64
CA VAL A 652 -11.22 -17.34 -19.36
C VAL A 652 -10.04 -16.41 -19.09
N ILE A 653 -9.38 -15.98 -20.15
CA ILE A 653 -8.18 -15.13 -20.12
C ILE A 653 -8.49 -13.80 -20.82
N ASP A 654 -8.26 -12.67 -20.15
CA ASP A 654 -8.39 -11.34 -20.77
C ASP A 654 -7.19 -11.10 -21.71
N ILE A 655 -7.48 -11.01 -23.01
CA ILE A 655 -6.48 -10.77 -24.05
C ILE A 655 -6.65 -9.40 -24.73
N THR A 656 -7.43 -8.51 -24.11
CA THR A 656 -7.74 -7.17 -24.66
C THR A 656 -6.47 -6.37 -24.96
N GLU A 657 -5.45 -6.44 -24.10
CA GLU A 657 -4.17 -5.73 -24.29
C GLU A 657 -3.03 -6.65 -24.77
N SER A 658 -3.33 -7.87 -25.22
CA SER A 658 -2.28 -8.85 -25.56
C SER A 658 -1.57 -8.50 -26.88
N GLU A 659 -0.31 -8.09 -26.79
CA GLU A 659 0.55 -7.81 -27.97
C GLU A 659 0.83 -9.07 -28.82
N ASN A 660 0.53 -10.27 -28.31
CA ASN A 660 0.80 -11.54 -28.97
C ASN A 660 -0.38 -12.09 -29.78
N ARG A 661 -1.43 -11.28 -29.93
CA ARG A 661 -2.68 -11.66 -30.60
C ARG A 661 -2.88 -10.89 -31.90
N ILE A 662 -1.80 -10.48 -32.56
CA ILE A 662 -1.88 -9.77 -33.84
C ILE A 662 -2.26 -10.74 -34.95
N GLY A 663 -3.33 -10.44 -35.68
CA GLY A 663 -3.87 -11.33 -36.70
C GLY A 663 -5.34 -11.08 -37.01
N TYR A 664 -5.98 -12.10 -37.58
CA TYR A 664 -7.38 -12.07 -37.98
C TYR A 664 -8.17 -13.14 -37.23
N TYR A 665 -9.34 -12.78 -36.74
CA TYR A 665 -10.19 -13.62 -35.90
C TYR A 665 -11.61 -13.66 -36.44
N LYS A 666 -12.13 -14.87 -36.59
CA LYS A 666 -13.50 -15.13 -36.98
C LYS A 666 -14.36 -15.31 -35.73
N TYR A 667 -15.45 -14.55 -35.66
CA TYR A 667 -16.47 -14.67 -34.63
C TYR A 667 -17.84 -14.60 -35.31
N ASP A 668 -18.57 -15.71 -35.33
CA ASP A 668 -19.78 -15.89 -36.15
C ASP A 668 -19.57 -15.53 -37.64
N GLU A 669 -20.37 -14.59 -38.17
CA GLU A 669 -20.23 -14.03 -39.54
C GLU A 669 -19.34 -12.78 -39.59
N LEU A 670 -18.56 -12.52 -38.54
CA LEU A 670 -17.70 -11.35 -38.41
C LEU A 670 -16.22 -11.74 -38.47
N MET A 671 -15.42 -10.81 -38.97
CA MET A 671 -13.96 -10.84 -38.99
C MET A 671 -13.43 -9.65 -38.19
N ILE A 672 -12.47 -9.92 -37.32
CA ILE A 672 -11.83 -8.94 -36.44
C ILE A 672 -10.35 -8.92 -36.76
N GLU A 673 -9.78 -7.73 -36.97
CA GLU A 673 -8.33 -7.54 -37.06
C GLU A 673 -7.77 -7.11 -35.70
N SER A 674 -6.65 -7.69 -35.31
CA SER A 674 -5.81 -7.17 -34.24
C SER A 674 -4.44 -6.79 -34.79
N ASN A 675 -3.99 -5.55 -34.55
CA ASN A 675 -2.72 -5.05 -35.05
C ASN A 675 -1.96 -4.19 -34.03
N ASN A 676 -0.72 -3.84 -34.40
CA ASN A 676 0.23 -3.10 -33.55
C ASN A 676 -0.18 -1.65 -33.25
N THR A 677 -1.01 -1.05 -34.09
CA THR A 677 -1.23 0.41 -34.09
C THR A 677 -2.49 0.73 -33.31
N ASP A 678 -3.55 0.00 -33.63
CA ASP A 678 -4.91 0.29 -33.17
C ASP A 678 -5.43 -0.77 -32.18
N GLY A 679 -4.67 -1.85 -31.94
CA GLY A 679 -5.10 -2.96 -31.08
C GLY A 679 -6.18 -3.78 -31.78
N TRP A 680 -7.32 -3.97 -31.15
CA TRP A 680 -8.49 -4.64 -31.73
C TRP A 680 -9.35 -3.66 -32.53
N GLU A 681 -9.51 -3.90 -33.82
CA GLU A 681 -10.34 -3.07 -34.71
C GLU A 681 -11.83 -3.44 -34.65
N ASP A 682 -12.70 -2.53 -35.10
CA ASP A 682 -14.13 -2.81 -35.24
C ASP A 682 -14.35 -4.00 -36.19
N ALA A 683 -15.24 -4.91 -35.80
CA ALA A 683 -15.53 -6.11 -36.58
C ALA A 683 -16.16 -5.76 -37.94
N VAL A 684 -15.86 -6.55 -38.98
CA VAL A 684 -16.44 -6.41 -40.31
C VAL A 684 -17.16 -7.68 -40.73
N LYS A 685 -18.19 -7.57 -41.57
CA LYS A 685 -18.86 -8.75 -42.11
C LYS A 685 -17.87 -9.53 -42.97
N ILE A 686 -17.75 -10.82 -42.71
CA ILE A 686 -16.82 -11.69 -43.43
C ILE A 686 -17.25 -11.85 -44.89
N SER A 687 -16.29 -11.79 -45.81
CA SER A 687 -16.51 -12.00 -47.25
C SER A 687 -15.33 -12.72 -47.87
N ASN A 688 -15.59 -13.63 -48.81
CA ASN A 688 -14.53 -14.31 -49.55
C ASN A 688 -13.67 -13.30 -50.29
N ASN A 689 -12.36 -13.47 -50.18
CA ASN A 689 -11.39 -12.65 -50.91
C ASN A 689 -10.37 -13.49 -51.68
N VAL A 690 -10.47 -14.81 -51.63
CA VAL A 690 -9.70 -15.73 -52.46
C VAL A 690 -10.62 -16.65 -53.26
N ASP A 691 -10.15 -17.06 -54.44
CA ASP A 691 -10.75 -18.11 -55.26
C ASP A 691 -9.87 -19.38 -55.13
N VAL A 692 -10.48 -20.52 -54.82
CA VAL A 692 -9.78 -21.75 -54.48
C VAL A 692 -9.89 -22.76 -55.61
N ASN A 693 -8.76 -23.01 -56.29
CA ASN A 693 -8.66 -24.04 -57.33
C ASN A 693 -8.40 -25.45 -56.75
N ASP A 694 -7.70 -25.52 -55.63
CA ASP A 694 -7.46 -26.72 -54.79
C ASP A 694 -7.19 -26.23 -53.36
N ARG A 695 -7.34 -27.08 -52.33
CA ARG A 695 -7.13 -26.76 -50.90
C ARG A 695 -5.76 -26.15 -50.55
N ARG A 696 -4.84 -26.09 -51.50
CA ARG A 696 -3.49 -25.54 -51.36
C ARG A 696 -3.15 -24.50 -52.43
N MET A 697 -4.07 -24.24 -53.36
CA MET A 697 -3.90 -23.37 -54.52
C MET A 697 -5.04 -22.35 -54.57
N CYS A 698 -4.72 -21.11 -54.24
CA CYS A 698 -5.66 -19.99 -54.13
C CYS A 698 -5.18 -18.83 -55.01
N SER A 699 -6.08 -18.02 -55.54
CA SER A 699 -5.79 -16.74 -56.20
C SER A 699 -6.60 -15.63 -55.54
N SER A 700 -6.16 -14.39 -55.66
CA SER A 700 -6.95 -13.25 -55.19
C SER A 700 -8.26 -13.15 -56.00
N TYR A 701 -9.38 -12.91 -55.33
CA TYR A 701 -10.69 -12.81 -55.98
C TYR A 701 -10.81 -11.53 -56.83
N GLU A 702 -10.29 -10.40 -56.33
CA GLU A 702 -10.33 -9.10 -57.00
C GLU A 702 -9.17 -8.94 -58.00
N LEU A 703 -9.45 -8.35 -59.18
CA LEU A 703 -8.54 -8.31 -60.34
C LEU A 703 -7.24 -7.50 -60.12
N ASP A 704 -7.17 -6.65 -59.10
CA ASP A 704 -6.01 -5.81 -58.77
C ASP A 704 -5.61 -5.91 -57.28
N GLU A 705 -6.22 -6.82 -56.52
CA GLU A 705 -5.87 -7.00 -55.10
C GLU A 705 -4.72 -8.00 -54.97
N THR A 706 -3.69 -7.59 -54.25
CA THR A 706 -2.59 -8.48 -53.83
C THR A 706 -2.78 -8.84 -52.36
N ILE A 707 -2.87 -10.14 -52.06
CA ILE A 707 -2.99 -10.68 -50.70
C ILE A 707 -1.65 -11.31 -50.30
N ASP A 708 -0.99 -10.80 -49.26
CA ASP A 708 0.25 -11.35 -48.74
C ASP A 708 0.03 -11.99 -47.36
N SER A 709 1.10 -12.54 -46.75
CA SER A 709 1.03 -13.20 -45.44
C SER A 709 0.61 -12.29 -44.26
N THR A 710 0.39 -10.99 -44.49
CA THR A 710 -0.06 -10.03 -43.47
C THR A 710 -1.49 -9.55 -43.69
N LYS A 711 -2.13 -9.93 -44.79
CA LYS A 711 -3.52 -9.57 -45.10
C LYS A 711 -4.47 -10.73 -44.84
N LEU A 712 -5.75 -10.41 -44.65
CA LEU A 712 -6.82 -11.39 -44.53
C LEU A 712 -6.84 -12.31 -45.77
N CYS A 713 -6.97 -13.60 -45.54
CA CYS A 713 -7.14 -14.63 -46.57
C CYS A 713 -8.28 -15.54 -46.09
N TYR A 714 -9.40 -15.54 -46.79
CA TYR A 714 -10.62 -16.22 -46.35
C TYR A 714 -11.44 -16.78 -47.51
N ASP A 715 -11.89 -18.02 -47.33
CA ASP A 715 -12.84 -18.76 -48.16
C ASP A 715 -13.99 -19.28 -47.28
N ASP A 716 -15.23 -19.29 -47.79
CA ASP A 716 -16.41 -19.68 -47.02
C ASP A 716 -16.49 -21.18 -46.75
N GLU A 717 -15.97 -22.01 -47.66
CA GLU A 717 -15.92 -23.46 -47.49
C GLU A 717 -14.70 -23.91 -46.67
N LEU A 718 -13.53 -23.30 -46.89
CA LEU A 718 -12.26 -23.73 -46.31
C LEU A 718 -11.77 -22.90 -45.11
N GLY A 719 -12.38 -21.74 -44.85
CA GLY A 719 -12.09 -20.88 -43.71
C GLY A 719 -10.90 -19.94 -43.92
N LEU A 720 -10.22 -19.60 -42.82
CA LEU A 720 -9.02 -18.75 -42.83
C LEU A 720 -7.85 -19.46 -43.52
N CYS A 721 -7.00 -18.69 -44.20
CA CYS A 721 -5.76 -19.16 -44.80
C CYS A 721 -4.52 -18.33 -44.48
N ILE A 722 -3.35 -18.97 -44.60
CA ILE A 722 -2.04 -18.32 -44.64
C ILE A 722 -1.52 -18.32 -46.09
N PRO A 723 -1.35 -17.15 -46.71
CA PRO A 723 -0.60 -17.01 -47.95
C PRO A 723 0.89 -17.33 -47.73
N LYS A 724 1.42 -18.30 -48.47
CA LYS A 724 2.87 -18.63 -48.50
C LYS A 724 3.66 -17.70 -49.40
N SER A 725 3.00 -17.09 -50.38
CA SER A 725 3.52 -16.10 -51.31
C SER A 725 2.42 -15.07 -51.59
N GLU A 726 2.77 -13.93 -52.19
CA GLU A 726 1.78 -12.97 -52.67
C GLU A 726 0.80 -13.66 -53.64
N LEU A 727 -0.50 -13.45 -53.39
CA LEU A 727 -1.60 -13.93 -54.22
C LEU A 727 -2.04 -12.79 -55.14
N SER A 728 -2.09 -13.06 -56.45
CA SER A 728 -2.73 -12.20 -57.46
C SER A 728 -3.87 -12.98 -58.12
N ASN A 729 -4.63 -12.33 -59.02
CA ASN A 729 -5.70 -12.95 -59.81
C ASN A 729 -5.16 -13.82 -60.98
N ASP A 730 -3.83 -13.95 -61.13
CA ASP A 730 -3.25 -14.78 -62.19
C ASP A 730 -3.41 -16.28 -61.85
N THR A 731 -3.52 -17.14 -62.87
CA THR A 731 -3.52 -18.61 -62.70
C THR A 731 -2.20 -19.11 -62.11
N ILE A 732 -2.26 -19.86 -61.00
CA ILE A 732 -1.09 -20.34 -60.26
C ILE A 732 -1.03 -21.88 -60.27
N ASP A 733 0.11 -22.43 -60.68
CA ASP A 733 0.39 -23.89 -60.75
C ASP A 733 1.09 -24.44 -59.49
N SER A 734 1.09 -23.72 -58.36
CA SER A 734 1.89 -24.09 -57.17
C SER A 734 1.16 -23.87 -55.85
N ILE A 735 1.56 -24.65 -54.82
CA ILE A 735 1.02 -24.56 -53.46
C ILE A 735 1.38 -23.22 -52.82
N ASN A 736 0.38 -22.37 -52.62
CA ASN A 736 0.53 -21.00 -52.14
C ASN A 736 -0.39 -20.62 -50.95
N CYS A 737 -1.37 -21.46 -50.57
CA CYS A 737 -2.20 -21.26 -49.38
C CYS A 737 -2.11 -22.43 -48.39
N ILE A 738 -2.31 -22.14 -47.10
CA ILE A 738 -2.52 -23.10 -46.01
C ILE A 738 -3.84 -22.78 -45.33
N PHE A 739 -4.83 -23.66 -45.41
CA PHE A 739 -6.10 -23.51 -44.71
C PHE A 739 -6.14 -24.35 -43.43
N SER A 740 -6.86 -23.87 -42.42
CA SER A 740 -7.29 -24.68 -41.26
C SER A 740 -8.82 -24.61 -41.12
N TYR A 741 -9.43 -25.75 -40.86
CA TYR A 741 -10.89 -25.91 -40.80
C TYR A 741 -11.38 -26.46 -39.46
N ASP A 742 -10.48 -26.94 -38.61
CA ASP A 742 -10.82 -27.37 -37.25
C ASP A 742 -10.33 -26.33 -36.22
N GLN A 743 -10.83 -26.42 -35.00
CA GLN A 743 -10.44 -25.49 -33.93
C GLN A 743 -9.01 -25.69 -33.45
N THR A 744 -8.30 -26.72 -33.94
CA THR A 744 -6.92 -26.94 -33.51
C THR A 744 -6.02 -25.86 -34.09
N GLU A 745 -5.13 -25.36 -33.25
CA GLU A 745 -4.09 -24.43 -33.66
C GLU A 745 -2.91 -25.16 -34.32
N TYR A 746 -2.54 -24.71 -35.51
CA TYR A 746 -1.41 -25.21 -36.29
C TYR A 746 -0.39 -24.11 -36.53
N TYR A 747 0.90 -24.44 -36.46
CA TYR A 747 2.00 -23.49 -36.58
C TYR A 747 2.78 -23.69 -37.87
N PHE A 748 3.00 -22.61 -38.61
CA PHE A 748 3.71 -22.61 -39.88
C PHE A 748 4.74 -21.48 -39.93
N LEU A 749 5.99 -21.83 -40.24
CA LEU A 749 7.03 -20.86 -40.53
C LEU A 749 6.93 -20.44 -42.00
N VAL A 750 6.62 -19.16 -42.26
CA VAL A 750 6.55 -18.57 -43.61
C VAL A 750 7.54 -17.41 -43.68
N GLY A 751 8.62 -17.59 -44.45
CA GLY A 751 9.75 -16.67 -44.44
C GLY A 751 10.47 -16.70 -43.08
N GLU A 752 10.60 -15.54 -42.43
CA GLU A 752 11.15 -15.41 -41.07
C GLU A 752 10.06 -15.17 -40.01
N LYS A 753 8.78 -15.44 -40.31
CA LYS A 753 7.67 -15.25 -39.36
C LYS A 753 7.00 -16.57 -39.06
N LEU A 754 6.72 -16.83 -37.79
CA LEU A 754 5.93 -17.96 -37.35
C LEU A 754 4.47 -17.51 -37.25
N TYR A 755 3.58 -18.25 -37.87
CA TYR A 755 2.15 -18.00 -37.81
C TYR A 755 1.45 -19.18 -37.16
N SER A 756 0.41 -18.90 -36.38
CA SER A 756 -0.54 -19.91 -35.94
C SER A 756 -1.86 -19.76 -36.69
N ILE A 757 -2.53 -20.86 -37.01
CA ILE A 757 -3.82 -20.86 -37.71
C ILE A 757 -4.74 -21.96 -37.17
N SER A 758 -5.99 -21.61 -36.94
CA SER A 758 -7.13 -22.48 -36.62
C SER A 758 -8.33 -22.08 -37.48
N GLY A 759 -9.45 -22.80 -37.34
CA GLY A 759 -10.70 -22.42 -37.98
C GLY A 759 -11.28 -21.07 -37.51
N GLN A 760 -10.83 -20.57 -36.35
CA GLN A 760 -11.27 -19.31 -35.76
C GLN A 760 -10.24 -18.18 -35.84
N ALA A 761 -8.95 -18.48 -35.97
CA ALA A 761 -7.94 -17.44 -35.89
C ALA A 761 -6.74 -17.70 -36.80
N PHE A 762 -6.12 -16.62 -37.26
CA PHE A 762 -4.82 -16.62 -37.89
C PHE A 762 -3.97 -15.55 -37.18
N LYS A 763 -2.88 -15.95 -36.51
CA LYS A 763 -2.07 -15.09 -35.64
C LYS A 763 -0.62 -15.06 -36.13
N ASN A 764 0.01 -13.88 -36.08
CA ASN A 764 1.45 -13.71 -36.27
C ASN A 764 2.15 -13.70 -34.91
N ILE A 765 3.04 -14.67 -34.69
CA ILE A 765 3.72 -14.86 -33.41
C ILE A 765 4.84 -13.83 -33.24
N LYS A 766 4.65 -12.92 -32.28
CA LYS A 766 5.67 -11.90 -31.92
C LYS A 766 6.38 -12.14 -30.60
N LYS A 767 5.78 -12.93 -29.69
CA LYS A 767 6.35 -13.19 -28.37
C LYS A 767 7.69 -13.89 -28.50
N ASN A 768 8.66 -13.39 -27.73
CA ASN A 768 9.97 -14.00 -27.63
C ASN A 768 9.88 -15.39 -27.01
N GLY A 769 10.69 -16.31 -27.53
CA GLY A 769 10.98 -17.61 -26.92
C GLY A 769 10.94 -18.78 -27.88
N LEU A 770 10.90 -19.99 -27.32
CA LEU A 770 11.02 -21.24 -28.07
C LEU A 770 9.65 -21.91 -28.28
N TYR A 771 9.29 -22.15 -29.54
CA TYR A 771 8.03 -22.76 -29.95
C TYR A 771 8.30 -24.16 -30.49
N VAL A 772 7.86 -25.19 -29.78
CA VAL A 772 8.08 -26.58 -30.15
C VAL A 772 6.80 -27.17 -30.72
N VAL A 773 6.88 -27.56 -31.99
CA VAL A 773 5.75 -27.93 -32.83
C VAL A 773 5.97 -29.33 -33.40
N GLY A 774 5.00 -30.22 -33.24
CA GLY A 774 5.04 -31.57 -33.78
C GLY A 774 5.08 -31.61 -35.31
N LYS A 775 5.38 -32.77 -35.90
CA LYS A 775 5.38 -32.96 -37.37
C LYS A 775 4.01 -32.77 -38.03
N ASN A 776 2.95 -32.83 -37.24
CA ASN A 776 1.58 -32.50 -37.63
C ASN A 776 1.31 -30.98 -37.59
N ASN A 777 2.32 -30.17 -37.31
CA ASN A 777 2.25 -28.72 -37.10
C ASN A 777 1.43 -28.28 -35.88
N LYS A 778 1.09 -29.17 -34.95
CA LYS A 778 0.39 -28.81 -33.68
C LYS A 778 1.41 -28.54 -32.57
N VAL A 779 0.99 -27.87 -31.49
CA VAL A 779 1.79 -27.76 -30.24
C VAL A 779 2.27 -29.15 -29.83
N TYR A 780 3.55 -29.28 -29.50
CA TYR A 780 4.10 -30.53 -29.00
C TYR A 780 3.92 -30.63 -27.49
N GLY A 781 3.16 -31.65 -27.03
CA GLY A 781 2.92 -31.92 -25.60
C GLY A 781 2.86 -33.42 -25.28
N SER A 782 3.52 -34.27 -26.06
CA SER A 782 3.50 -35.72 -25.87
C SER A 782 4.45 -36.16 -24.75
N SER A 783 3.98 -37.00 -23.82
CA SER A 783 4.82 -37.69 -22.83
C SER A 783 5.75 -38.74 -23.47
N LEU A 784 5.40 -39.26 -24.64
CA LEU A 784 6.27 -40.14 -25.43
C LEU A 784 7.32 -39.32 -26.18
N GLU A 785 8.57 -39.77 -26.09
CA GLU A 785 9.71 -39.11 -26.70
C GLU A 785 9.70 -39.22 -28.24
N ASN A 786 9.63 -38.10 -28.96
CA ASN A 786 9.49 -38.07 -30.42
C ASN A 786 10.11 -36.81 -31.06
N LYS A 787 10.24 -36.79 -32.39
CA LYS A 787 10.81 -35.66 -33.15
C LYS A 787 9.78 -34.56 -33.36
N ALA A 788 10.17 -33.32 -33.07
CA ALA A 788 9.41 -32.10 -33.29
C ALA A 788 10.35 -31.01 -33.85
N ASN A 789 9.77 -29.96 -34.44
CA ASN A 789 10.49 -28.77 -34.90
C ASN A 789 10.47 -27.73 -33.77
N ALA A 790 11.60 -27.09 -33.49
CA ALA A 790 11.66 -25.97 -32.56
C ALA A 790 11.94 -24.68 -33.33
N TYR A 791 11.15 -23.63 -33.08
CA TYR A 791 11.33 -22.31 -33.67
C TYR A 791 11.70 -21.33 -32.57
N ARG A 792 12.87 -20.69 -32.68
CA ARG A 792 13.28 -19.60 -31.81
C ARG A 792 12.75 -18.30 -32.40
N CYS A 793 11.92 -17.59 -31.65
CA CYS A 793 11.34 -16.32 -32.05
C CYS A 793 11.90 -15.17 -31.20
N GLU A 794 12.38 -14.11 -31.86
CA GLU A 794 12.86 -12.87 -31.24
C GLU A 794 12.28 -11.68 -31.98
N ASN A 795 11.44 -10.89 -31.29
CA ASN A 795 10.74 -9.71 -31.79
C ASN A 795 9.96 -9.98 -33.10
N GLY A 796 9.27 -11.13 -33.15
CA GLY A 796 8.52 -11.59 -34.33
C GLY A 796 9.35 -12.12 -35.49
N VAL A 797 10.67 -12.24 -35.33
CA VAL A 797 11.55 -12.94 -36.27
C VAL A 797 11.82 -14.34 -35.74
N CYS A 798 11.35 -15.35 -36.45
CA CYS A 798 11.43 -16.75 -36.06
C CYS A 798 12.31 -17.55 -37.01
N LYS A 799 13.13 -18.45 -36.45
CA LYS A 799 14.01 -19.35 -37.21
C LYS A 799 13.95 -20.76 -36.62
N LEU A 800 14.09 -21.77 -37.49
CA LEU A 800 14.25 -23.15 -37.04
C LEU A 800 15.53 -23.26 -36.21
N GLU A 801 15.41 -23.70 -34.97
CA GLU A 801 16.52 -23.90 -34.04
C GLU A 801 16.96 -25.36 -34.09
N GLU A 802 18.20 -25.59 -34.54
CA GLU A 802 18.78 -26.93 -34.66
C GLU A 802 19.86 -27.22 -33.61
N ASN A 803 20.30 -26.20 -32.87
CA ASN A 803 21.44 -26.27 -31.96
C ASN A 803 21.01 -26.08 -30.49
N LEU A 804 20.10 -26.92 -30.02
CA LEU A 804 19.69 -26.97 -28.61
C LEU A 804 20.57 -27.92 -27.80
N THR A 805 20.73 -27.63 -26.51
CA THR A 805 21.36 -28.53 -25.53
C THR A 805 20.31 -29.42 -24.87
N THR A 806 20.73 -30.58 -24.37
CA THR A 806 19.85 -31.42 -23.53
C THR A 806 19.41 -30.65 -22.29
N GLY A 807 18.11 -30.63 -22.01
CA GLY A 807 17.55 -29.90 -20.87
C GLY A 807 16.06 -29.62 -21.02
N TYR A 808 15.51 -28.85 -20.08
CA TYR A 808 14.10 -28.45 -20.10
C TYR A 808 13.90 -27.07 -20.72
N TYR A 809 12.79 -26.94 -21.44
CA TYR A 809 12.36 -25.72 -22.11
C TYR A 809 10.87 -25.52 -21.89
N LEU A 810 10.47 -24.26 -21.67
CA LEU A 810 9.08 -23.86 -21.67
C LEU A 810 8.61 -23.72 -23.13
N ASN A 811 7.58 -24.46 -23.51
CA ASN A 811 7.03 -24.37 -24.86
C ASN A 811 6.14 -23.12 -24.97
N MET A 812 6.65 -22.06 -25.60
CA MET A 812 5.92 -20.80 -25.74
C MET A 812 4.72 -20.90 -26.70
N ALA A 813 4.61 -22.00 -27.45
CA ALA A 813 3.41 -22.29 -28.22
C ALA A 813 2.19 -22.52 -27.31
N ASP A 814 2.42 -22.83 -26.04
CA ASP A 814 1.40 -23.19 -25.05
C ASP A 814 1.16 -22.09 -24.00
N ASP A 815 1.73 -20.90 -24.22
CA ASP A 815 1.71 -19.79 -23.26
C ASP A 815 0.32 -19.20 -22.99
N ALA A 816 -0.69 -19.63 -23.75
CA ALA A 816 -2.09 -19.29 -23.52
C ALA A 816 -2.76 -20.18 -22.45
N GLN A 817 -2.15 -21.29 -22.03
CA GLN A 817 -2.74 -22.21 -21.06
C GLN A 817 -2.35 -21.82 -19.63
N GLU A 818 -3.25 -22.01 -18.65
CA GLU A 818 -2.89 -21.90 -17.23
C GLU A 818 -1.85 -22.96 -16.82
N GLN A 819 -1.84 -24.10 -17.51
CA GLN A 819 -0.83 -25.16 -17.36
C GLN A 819 0.11 -25.17 -18.56
N PRO A 820 1.25 -24.46 -18.50
CA PRO A 820 2.16 -24.45 -19.63
C PRO A 820 2.87 -25.79 -19.80
N THR A 821 3.06 -26.21 -21.04
CA THR A 821 3.85 -27.40 -21.35
C THR A 821 5.35 -27.13 -21.15
N ILE A 822 5.94 -27.83 -20.17
CA ILE A 822 7.39 -27.92 -19.99
C ILE A 822 7.90 -29.17 -20.72
N LEU A 823 8.81 -28.97 -21.67
CA LEU A 823 9.37 -30.03 -22.51
C LEU A 823 10.82 -30.32 -22.16
N TYR A 824 11.17 -31.59 -22.15
CA TYR A 824 12.53 -32.08 -22.14
C TYR A 824 13.03 -32.34 -23.56
N PHE A 825 14.19 -31.80 -23.93
CA PHE A 825 14.88 -32.09 -25.18
C PHE A 825 16.09 -32.99 -24.96
N ASN A 826 16.24 -34.02 -25.79
CA ASN A 826 17.41 -34.89 -25.82
C ASN A 826 18.23 -34.61 -27.09
N VAL A 827 19.45 -34.07 -26.93
CA VAL A 827 20.31 -33.70 -28.05
C VAL A 827 20.81 -34.90 -28.86
N GLU A 828 21.00 -36.07 -28.23
CA GLU A 828 21.56 -37.26 -28.88
C GLU A 828 20.57 -37.86 -29.88
N SER A 829 19.32 -38.00 -29.47
CA SER A 829 18.22 -38.54 -30.30
C SER A 829 17.50 -37.46 -31.12
N LYS A 830 17.69 -36.17 -30.78
CA LYS A 830 16.95 -35.01 -31.31
C LYS A 830 15.44 -35.18 -31.13
N THR A 831 15.03 -35.54 -29.92
CA THR A 831 13.64 -35.82 -29.56
C THR A 831 13.20 -35.03 -28.33
N TRP A 832 11.88 -34.89 -28.17
CA TRP A 832 11.20 -34.09 -27.17
C TRP A 832 10.22 -34.97 -26.38
N ARG A 833 9.98 -34.66 -25.10
CA ARG A 833 8.89 -35.23 -24.29
C ARG A 833 8.42 -34.22 -23.25
N THR A 834 7.17 -34.28 -22.81
CA THR A 834 6.69 -33.49 -21.67
C THR A 834 7.38 -33.92 -20.38
N THR A 835 7.62 -32.98 -19.46
CA THR A 835 8.22 -33.30 -18.16
C THR A 835 7.28 -34.17 -17.32
N THR A 836 7.88 -35.13 -16.61
CA THR A 836 7.20 -35.94 -15.59
C THR A 836 7.93 -35.87 -14.25
N VAL A 837 8.93 -34.98 -14.15
CA VAL A 837 9.79 -34.85 -12.97
C VAL A 837 9.23 -33.74 -12.09
N GLU A 838 8.88 -34.08 -10.86
CA GLU A 838 8.33 -33.11 -9.91
C GLU A 838 9.39 -32.12 -9.43
N GLY A 839 8.94 -30.92 -9.04
CA GLY A 839 9.77 -29.88 -8.45
C GLY A 839 9.58 -28.51 -9.08
N ASN A 840 10.47 -27.57 -8.77
CA ASN A 840 10.36 -26.18 -9.19
C ASN A 840 11.19 -25.93 -10.46
N TYR A 841 10.60 -25.28 -11.46
CA TYR A 841 11.19 -24.99 -12.77
C TYR A 841 11.20 -23.48 -13.00
N PHE A 842 12.37 -22.94 -13.30
CA PHE A 842 12.57 -21.52 -13.53
C PHE A 842 13.13 -21.27 -14.93
N PHE A 843 12.48 -20.40 -15.69
CA PHE A 843 12.85 -20.09 -17.07
C PHE A 843 13.12 -18.60 -17.23
N ASN A 844 14.05 -18.28 -18.13
CA ASN A 844 14.32 -16.91 -18.54
C ASN A 844 13.27 -16.42 -19.55
N GLY A 845 13.42 -15.19 -20.07
CA GLY A 845 12.46 -14.58 -21.00
C GLY A 845 12.27 -15.33 -22.33
N MET A 846 13.18 -16.22 -22.71
CA MET A 846 13.11 -17.03 -23.93
C MET A 846 12.45 -18.41 -23.72
N GLY A 847 12.07 -18.73 -22.47
CA GLY A 847 11.59 -20.06 -22.12
C GLY A 847 12.71 -21.10 -21.99
N GLU A 848 13.97 -20.69 -21.95
CA GLU A 848 15.10 -21.57 -21.68
C GLU A 848 15.29 -21.73 -20.17
N ALA A 849 15.84 -22.87 -19.75
CA ALA A 849 16.19 -23.11 -18.34
C ALA A 849 17.08 -21.97 -17.81
N ALA A 850 16.68 -21.36 -16.70
CA ALA A 850 17.45 -20.27 -16.12
C ALA A 850 18.82 -20.77 -15.62
N VAL A 851 19.88 -20.09 -16.07
CA VAL A 851 21.27 -20.35 -15.66
C VAL A 851 21.79 -19.24 -14.74
N ASP A 852 23.01 -19.39 -14.21
CA ASP A 852 23.62 -18.38 -13.32
C ASP A 852 23.55 -16.96 -13.89
N GLY A 853 23.00 -16.03 -13.11
CA GLY A 853 22.85 -14.61 -13.46
C GLY A 853 21.59 -14.25 -14.25
N ASP A 854 20.83 -15.22 -14.74
CA ASP A 854 19.60 -14.97 -15.51
C ASP A 854 18.50 -14.35 -14.63
N ASP A 855 17.74 -13.44 -15.23
CA ASP A 855 16.51 -12.93 -14.66
C ASP A 855 15.37 -13.94 -14.88
N ILE A 856 14.64 -14.25 -13.81
CA ILE A 856 13.52 -15.19 -13.85
C ILE A 856 12.30 -14.50 -14.42
N LYS A 857 11.80 -15.01 -15.55
CA LYS A 857 10.58 -14.51 -16.18
C LYS A 857 9.39 -15.42 -15.92
N TYR A 858 9.62 -16.73 -15.85
CA TYR A 858 8.61 -17.73 -15.59
C TYR A 858 9.07 -18.68 -14.49
N ALA A 859 8.15 -19.06 -13.61
CA ALA A 859 8.41 -19.95 -12.48
C ALA A 859 7.22 -20.86 -12.27
N TYR A 860 7.44 -22.18 -12.32
CA TYR A 860 6.40 -23.20 -12.21
C TYR A 860 6.79 -24.29 -11.22
N ARG A 861 5.80 -24.90 -10.57
CA ARG A 861 5.95 -26.12 -9.79
C ARG A 861 5.22 -27.26 -10.47
N VAL A 862 5.92 -28.36 -10.71
CA VAL A 862 5.40 -29.59 -11.31
C VAL A 862 5.11 -30.59 -10.20
N GLU A 863 3.91 -31.15 -10.19
CA GLU A 863 3.39 -32.08 -9.20
C GLU A 863 2.70 -33.27 -9.90
N ASN A 864 2.45 -34.36 -9.16
CA ASN A 864 1.75 -35.56 -9.62
C ASN A 864 2.33 -36.13 -10.93
N GLY A 865 3.65 -36.26 -11.01
CA GLY A 865 4.33 -36.81 -12.19
C GLY A 865 4.12 -36.02 -13.49
N GLY A 866 3.85 -34.71 -13.41
CA GLY A 866 3.66 -33.85 -14.58
C GLY A 866 2.20 -33.54 -14.91
N GLU A 867 1.24 -34.12 -14.20
CA GLU A 867 -0.20 -33.88 -14.41
C GLU A 867 -0.67 -32.50 -13.91
N VAL A 868 0.07 -31.89 -12.99
CA VAL A 868 -0.26 -30.57 -12.43
C VAL A 868 0.96 -29.66 -12.53
N ILE A 869 0.81 -28.55 -13.26
CA ILE A 869 1.83 -27.50 -13.39
C ILE A 869 1.24 -26.19 -12.87
N ARG A 870 1.75 -25.69 -11.74
CA ARG A 870 1.26 -24.46 -11.09
C ARG A 870 2.26 -23.32 -11.26
N SER A 871 1.78 -22.14 -11.66
CA SER A 871 2.60 -20.94 -11.61
C SER A 871 2.92 -20.55 -10.17
N ILE A 872 4.21 -20.37 -9.87
CA ILE A 872 4.71 -19.86 -8.58
C ILE A 872 5.34 -18.47 -8.72
N ILE A 873 5.13 -17.80 -9.85
CA ILE A 873 5.73 -16.48 -10.12
C ILE A 873 5.32 -15.41 -9.08
N ASN A 874 4.12 -15.52 -8.50
CA ASN A 874 3.55 -14.61 -7.51
C ASN A 874 3.53 -15.20 -6.08
N GLN A 875 4.37 -16.20 -5.78
CA GLN A 875 4.47 -16.78 -4.44
C GLN A 875 4.79 -15.72 -3.37
N THR A 876 4.29 -15.87 -2.15
CA THR A 876 4.50 -14.91 -1.05
C THR A 876 5.52 -15.37 0.01
N VAL A 877 5.87 -16.65 -0.01
CA VAL A 877 6.75 -17.26 1.00
C VAL A 877 8.22 -17.07 0.61
N LYS A 878 9.00 -16.44 1.51
CA LYS A 878 10.44 -16.24 1.32
C LYS A 878 11.20 -17.57 1.40
N GLY A 879 12.05 -17.83 0.42
CA GLY A 879 12.82 -19.07 0.41
C GLY A 879 13.78 -19.23 -0.76
N VAL A 880 14.47 -20.36 -0.78
CA VAL A 880 15.41 -20.80 -1.82
C VAL A 880 14.93 -22.13 -2.39
N PHE A 881 14.90 -22.21 -3.72
CA PHE A 881 14.30 -23.30 -4.47
C PHE A 881 15.30 -23.81 -5.52
N ILE A 882 15.39 -25.14 -5.69
CA ILE A 882 16.19 -25.74 -6.78
C ILE A 882 15.50 -25.51 -8.11
N ASN A 883 16.28 -25.14 -9.13
CA ASN A 883 15.82 -25.07 -10.51
C ASN A 883 15.97 -26.42 -11.22
N GLN A 884 14.90 -27.21 -11.24
CA GLN A 884 14.83 -28.49 -11.95
C GLN A 884 14.91 -28.35 -13.48
N SER A 885 14.74 -27.15 -14.04
CA SER A 885 14.85 -26.96 -15.49
C SER A 885 16.29 -27.10 -16.00
N ASN A 886 17.29 -26.90 -15.15
CA ASN A 886 18.70 -26.99 -15.51
C ASN A 886 19.29 -28.34 -15.06
N GLU A 887 19.30 -29.33 -15.95
CA GLU A 887 19.82 -30.68 -15.61
C GLU A 887 21.33 -30.73 -15.40
N ASN A 888 22.08 -29.82 -16.00
CA ASN A 888 23.54 -29.86 -16.02
C ASN A 888 24.18 -28.92 -14.98
N GLY A 889 23.37 -28.10 -14.30
CA GLY A 889 23.85 -27.07 -13.40
C GLY A 889 23.07 -27.08 -12.10
N ASN A 890 23.79 -26.92 -11.00
CA ASN A 890 23.22 -26.84 -9.67
C ASN A 890 22.74 -25.41 -9.41
N VAL A 891 21.59 -25.06 -9.98
CA VAL A 891 21.06 -23.70 -9.95
C VAL A 891 19.92 -23.61 -8.93
N ILE A 892 19.98 -22.58 -8.10
CA ILE A 892 18.89 -22.19 -7.19
C ILE A 892 18.33 -20.83 -7.56
N VAL A 893 17.11 -20.57 -7.12
CA VAL A 893 16.47 -19.25 -7.19
C VAL A 893 15.92 -18.89 -5.82
N GLU A 894 16.22 -17.68 -5.35
CA GLU A 894 15.71 -17.15 -4.10
C GLU A 894 14.48 -16.25 -4.34
N TYR A 895 13.41 -16.44 -3.57
CA TYR A 895 12.30 -15.49 -3.48
C TYR A 895 12.44 -14.64 -2.21
N LYS A 896 12.47 -13.31 -2.37
CA LYS A 896 12.43 -12.34 -1.27
C LYS A 896 11.09 -11.60 -1.23
N THR A 897 11.00 -10.50 -1.96
CA THR A 897 9.75 -9.82 -2.33
C THR A 897 9.42 -9.99 -3.81
N LYS A 898 10.36 -10.60 -4.54
CA LYS A 898 10.33 -11.00 -5.94
C LYS A 898 11.38 -12.08 -6.14
N TRP A 899 11.25 -12.86 -7.21
CA TRP A 899 12.29 -13.80 -7.64
C TRP A 899 13.60 -13.05 -7.91
N GLN A 900 14.68 -13.52 -7.29
CA GLN A 900 16.04 -13.05 -7.55
C GLN A 900 16.59 -13.74 -8.81
N LYS A 901 17.77 -13.28 -9.27
CA LYS A 901 18.47 -13.94 -10.37
C LYS A 901 18.83 -15.37 -9.98
N ALA A 902 18.80 -16.28 -10.96
CA ALA A 902 19.29 -17.63 -10.79
C ALA A 902 20.76 -17.60 -10.35
N LYS A 903 21.13 -18.51 -9.44
CA LYS A 903 22.48 -18.59 -8.87
C LYS A 903 22.96 -20.04 -8.89
N GLU A 904 24.14 -20.26 -9.47
CA GLU A 904 24.81 -21.56 -9.38
C GLU A 904 25.43 -21.76 -7.99
N ILE A 905 25.27 -22.96 -7.45
CA ILE A 905 25.79 -23.40 -6.16
C ILE A 905 26.69 -24.63 -6.32
N PRO A 906 27.66 -24.84 -5.40
CA PRO A 906 28.57 -25.97 -5.49
C PRO A 906 27.88 -27.31 -5.18
N GLU A 907 28.43 -28.39 -5.75
CA GLU A 907 28.11 -29.76 -5.36
C GLU A 907 28.78 -30.12 -4.03
N CYS A 908 28.12 -30.96 -3.25
CA CYS A 908 28.62 -31.51 -2.01
C CYS A 908 28.05 -32.91 -1.77
N THR A 909 28.61 -33.64 -0.80
CA THR A 909 28.10 -34.96 -0.40
C THR A 909 27.88 -35.00 1.10
N ILE A 910 26.72 -35.51 1.52
CA ILE A 910 26.42 -35.74 2.93
C ILE A 910 26.92 -37.12 3.36
N GLY A 911 27.64 -37.16 4.49
CA GLY A 911 28.17 -38.38 5.08
C GLY A 911 27.06 -39.29 5.61
N GLU A 912 27.43 -40.54 5.93
CA GLU A 912 26.50 -41.54 6.48
C GLU A 912 25.87 -41.14 7.82
N ASP A 913 26.47 -40.17 8.52
CA ASP A 913 25.93 -39.57 9.75
C ASP A 913 24.77 -38.57 9.48
N GLY A 914 24.47 -38.30 8.21
CA GLY A 914 23.44 -37.38 7.77
C GLY A 914 23.75 -35.91 8.04
N ARG A 915 25.02 -35.54 8.28
CA ARG A 915 25.42 -34.20 8.75
C ARG A 915 26.75 -33.70 8.22
N THR A 916 27.76 -34.55 8.17
CA THR A 916 29.11 -34.17 7.73
C THR A 916 29.11 -33.96 6.22
N ILE A 917 29.52 -32.78 5.76
CA ILE A 917 29.51 -32.40 4.35
C ILE A 917 30.93 -32.39 3.79
N THR A 918 31.13 -33.06 2.66
CA THR A 918 32.34 -32.94 1.84
C THR A 918 32.04 -32.15 0.58
N SER A 919 32.93 -31.24 0.19
CA SER A 919 32.77 -30.37 -0.98
C SER A 919 34.14 -29.96 -1.49
N GLU A 920 34.32 -29.89 -2.82
CA GLU A 920 35.54 -29.31 -3.41
C GLU A 920 35.58 -27.78 -3.25
N ALA A 921 34.42 -27.13 -3.22
CA ALA A 921 34.29 -25.71 -2.93
C ALA A 921 34.43 -25.43 -1.43
N THR A 922 35.03 -24.29 -1.09
CA THR A 922 35.08 -23.82 0.31
C THR A 922 33.70 -23.32 0.74
N LEU A 923 33.02 -24.08 1.59
CA LEU A 923 31.70 -23.74 2.12
C LEU A 923 31.83 -23.00 3.47
N ARG A 924 31.06 -21.92 3.60
CA ARG A 924 30.93 -21.11 4.82
C ARG A 924 29.56 -21.34 5.45
N THR A 925 29.42 -20.98 6.73
CA THR A 925 28.11 -20.98 7.39
C THR A 925 27.15 -20.05 6.64
N GLY A 926 25.93 -20.53 6.39
CA GLY A 926 24.90 -19.85 5.61
C GLY A 926 24.96 -20.15 4.10
N ASP A 927 26.02 -20.80 3.61
CA ASP A 927 26.06 -21.26 2.22
C ASP A 927 25.07 -22.41 2.00
N ILE A 928 24.71 -22.61 0.74
CA ILE A 928 23.87 -23.70 0.27
C ILE A 928 24.68 -24.48 -0.75
N CYS A 929 24.66 -25.80 -0.63
CA CYS A 929 25.20 -26.70 -1.63
C CYS A 929 24.14 -27.75 -1.97
N VAL A 930 24.41 -28.59 -2.96
CA VAL A 930 23.49 -29.66 -3.36
C VAL A 930 24.21 -31.00 -3.37
N ASP A 931 23.55 -32.02 -2.82
CA ASP A 931 23.98 -33.42 -2.95
C ASP A 931 22.96 -34.15 -3.83
N GLY A 932 23.34 -34.42 -5.07
CA GLY A 932 22.43 -34.86 -6.12
C GLY A 932 21.35 -33.81 -6.40
N LYS A 933 20.15 -34.01 -5.84
CA LYS A 933 19.01 -33.08 -5.98
C LYS A 933 18.47 -32.57 -4.64
N SER A 934 19.13 -32.87 -3.53
CA SER A 934 18.72 -32.39 -2.21
C SER A 934 19.52 -31.17 -1.82
N LEU A 935 18.81 -30.09 -1.45
CA LEU A 935 19.47 -28.91 -0.88
C LEU A 935 20.08 -29.27 0.48
N ILE A 936 21.30 -28.77 0.68
CA ILE A 936 21.98 -28.82 1.95
C ILE A 936 22.26 -27.39 2.40
N PHE A 937 21.75 -27.04 3.58
CA PHE A 937 22.03 -25.76 4.20
C PHE A 937 23.18 -25.91 5.19
N ILE A 938 24.23 -25.10 5.03
CA ILE A 938 25.45 -25.21 5.83
C ILE A 938 25.30 -24.44 7.15
N THR A 939 25.18 -25.19 8.25
CA THR A 939 25.03 -24.63 9.60
C THR A 939 26.38 -24.34 10.26
N ARG A 940 27.46 -25.03 9.85
CA ARG A 940 28.83 -24.76 10.32
C ARG A 940 29.83 -24.99 9.19
N GLY A 941 30.36 -23.91 8.62
CA GLY A 941 31.40 -23.95 7.59
C GLY A 941 32.79 -23.57 8.10
N VAL A 942 33.77 -23.56 7.20
CA VAL A 942 35.16 -23.18 7.52
C VAL A 942 35.24 -21.69 7.82
N THR A 943 35.50 -21.32 9.08
CA THR A 943 35.80 -19.93 9.45
C THR A 943 37.14 -19.53 8.84
N VAL A 944 37.10 -18.70 7.79
CA VAL A 944 38.28 -18.02 7.27
C VAL A 944 38.70 -16.99 8.32
N THR A 945 39.53 -17.39 9.27
CA THR A 945 40.24 -16.41 10.10
C THR A 945 41.17 -15.66 9.16
N GLU A 946 40.80 -14.45 8.77
CA GLU A 946 41.76 -13.50 8.22
C GLU A 946 42.86 -13.31 9.26
N ARG A 947 43.97 -14.05 9.13
CA ARG A 947 45.20 -13.73 9.84
C ARG A 947 45.60 -12.33 9.41
N LYS A 948 45.16 -11.32 10.15
CA LYS A 948 45.85 -10.03 10.21
C LYS A 948 47.28 -10.34 10.58
N ARG A 949 48.17 -10.06 9.63
CA ARG A 949 49.62 -10.14 9.78
C ARG A 949 50.03 -9.05 10.78
N GLU A 950 49.93 -9.33 12.08
CA GLU A 950 50.61 -8.54 13.09
C GLU A 950 52.09 -8.92 13.09
N GLU A 951 52.91 -7.93 12.79
CA GLU A 951 54.35 -7.98 12.98
C GLU A 951 54.64 -8.17 14.47
N THR A 952 55.41 -9.21 14.75
CA THR A 952 56.21 -9.43 15.95
C THR A 952 56.85 -8.15 16.47
N ASP A 953 56.55 -7.78 17.72
CA ASP A 953 57.61 -7.46 18.68
C ASP A 953 57.21 -7.94 20.08
N GLY A 954 58.16 -8.56 20.77
CA GLY A 954 57.91 -9.43 21.92
C GLY A 954 57.50 -8.70 23.19
N THR A 955 56.99 -9.47 24.17
CA THR A 955 57.61 -9.64 25.50
C THR A 955 56.82 -10.70 26.26
N ILE A 956 57.56 -11.69 26.78
CA ILE A 956 57.09 -12.78 27.63
C ILE A 956 56.70 -12.20 29.00
N ASN A 957 55.55 -12.59 29.55
CA ASN A 957 55.37 -12.67 30.99
C ASN A 957 54.47 -13.88 31.31
N GLU A 958 55.09 -14.83 31.99
CA GLU A 958 54.47 -15.94 32.69
C GLU A 958 53.59 -15.41 33.82
N THR A 959 52.38 -15.95 33.99
CA THR A 959 51.79 -16.07 35.33
C THR A 959 50.67 -17.12 35.37
N GLU A 960 50.95 -18.13 36.20
CA GLU A 960 50.08 -18.84 37.14
C GLU A 960 48.92 -19.72 36.65
N GLU A 961 49.16 -21.00 36.92
CA GLU A 961 48.27 -22.15 37.02
C GLU A 961 47.08 -21.92 37.97
N ASN A 962 45.89 -22.33 37.53
CA ASN A 962 44.84 -22.80 38.43
C ASN A 962 44.29 -24.12 37.85
N PRO A 963 44.23 -25.22 38.62
CA PRO A 963 43.59 -26.45 38.17
C PRO A 963 42.08 -26.31 38.33
N VAL A 964 41.34 -26.39 37.23
CA VAL A 964 39.88 -26.56 37.22
C VAL A 964 39.61 -28.06 37.16
N GLU A 965 38.71 -28.51 38.06
CA GLU A 965 38.27 -29.90 38.21
C GLU A 965 37.66 -30.43 36.90
N GLU A 966 38.02 -31.68 36.58
CA GLU A 966 37.50 -32.45 35.45
C GLU A 966 36.04 -32.85 35.75
N ASP A 967 35.09 -32.05 35.26
CA ASP A 967 33.75 -32.55 34.98
C ASP A 967 33.82 -33.39 33.70
N GLU A 968 33.21 -34.58 33.73
CA GLU A 968 33.07 -35.49 32.59
C GLU A 968 32.25 -34.81 31.47
N GLU A 969 32.90 -33.95 30.68
CA GLU A 969 32.36 -33.46 29.41
C GLU A 969 32.09 -34.68 28.52
N GLU A 970 30.83 -34.84 28.09
CA GLU A 970 30.49 -35.64 26.91
C GLU A 970 31.45 -35.16 25.81
N VAL A 971 32.43 -36.01 25.47
CA VAL A 971 33.39 -35.74 24.40
C VAL A 971 32.56 -35.56 23.14
N GLU A 972 32.28 -34.30 22.78
CA GLU A 972 31.79 -33.98 21.45
C GLU A 972 32.75 -34.68 20.48
N PRO A 973 32.24 -35.38 19.45
CA PRO A 973 33.11 -36.01 18.48
C PRO A 973 34.10 -34.96 18.01
N ILE A 974 35.40 -35.25 18.12
CA ILE A 974 36.46 -34.37 17.64
C ILE A 974 36.26 -34.25 16.14
N ILE A 975 35.52 -33.23 15.72
CA ILE A 975 35.35 -32.87 14.33
C ILE A 975 36.73 -32.38 13.89
N GLU A 976 37.38 -33.12 12.98
CA GLU A 976 38.68 -32.71 12.43
C GLU A 976 38.57 -31.25 11.96
N GLU A 977 39.55 -30.42 12.34
CA GLU A 977 39.65 -29.01 11.94
C GLU A 977 39.48 -28.89 10.42
N GLY A 978 38.28 -28.49 9.97
CA GLY A 978 37.93 -28.39 8.55
C GLY A 978 36.66 -29.10 8.10
N ALA A 979 36.01 -29.94 8.93
CA ALA A 979 34.75 -30.56 8.52
C ALA A 979 33.59 -29.53 8.51
N VAL A 980 32.79 -29.58 7.44
CA VAL A 980 31.61 -28.74 7.25
C VAL A 980 30.38 -29.51 7.74
N ILE A 981 29.49 -28.87 8.49
CA ILE A 981 28.23 -29.48 8.94
C ILE A 981 27.06 -28.81 8.21
N GLY A 982 26.16 -29.63 7.70
CA GLY A 982 24.95 -29.18 7.03
C GLY A 982 23.72 -29.93 7.53
N ILE A 983 22.56 -29.43 7.12
CA ILE A 983 21.27 -30.09 7.28
C ILE A 983 20.70 -30.37 5.89
N SER A 984 20.15 -31.57 5.71
CA SER A 984 19.39 -31.97 4.52
C SER A 984 18.11 -32.64 4.96
N THR A 985 17.06 -32.54 4.14
CA THR A 985 15.79 -33.25 4.36
C THR A 985 15.68 -34.36 3.34
N SER A 986 15.32 -35.56 3.81
CA SER A 986 14.81 -36.63 2.97
C SER A 986 13.33 -36.80 3.34
N GLU A 987 12.45 -36.89 2.34
CA GLU A 987 11.03 -37.31 2.46
C GLU A 987 10.25 -36.73 3.66
N ASP A 988 9.40 -35.72 3.41
CA ASP A 988 8.39 -35.09 4.31
C ASP A 988 8.84 -34.62 5.71
N THR A 989 10.10 -34.81 6.09
CA THR A 989 10.63 -34.36 7.39
C THR A 989 10.98 -32.87 7.36
N ILE A 990 10.50 -32.13 8.37
CA ILE A 990 10.81 -30.72 8.55
C ILE A 990 12.03 -30.59 9.46
N LYS A 991 13.11 -29.98 8.96
CA LYS A 991 14.30 -29.67 9.75
C LYS A 991 14.51 -28.17 9.86
N TYR A 992 15.17 -27.74 10.93
CA TYR A 992 15.44 -26.34 11.21
C TYR A 992 16.94 -26.08 11.31
N GLY A 993 17.36 -24.91 10.82
CA GLY A 993 18.74 -24.43 10.91
C GLY A 993 18.79 -22.95 11.24
N PHE A 994 19.99 -22.45 11.51
CA PHE A 994 20.23 -21.03 11.74
C PHE A 994 21.19 -20.47 10.69
N ASP A 995 20.74 -19.45 9.97
CA ASP A 995 21.57 -18.66 9.07
C ASP A 995 22.29 -17.58 9.87
N ALA A 996 23.59 -17.79 10.13
CA ALA A 996 24.39 -16.85 10.90
C ALA A 996 24.68 -15.54 10.16
N VAL A 997 24.56 -15.51 8.83
CA VAL A 997 24.81 -14.30 8.01
C VAL A 997 23.60 -13.39 8.06
N GLU A 998 22.42 -13.94 7.76
CA GLU A 998 21.17 -13.16 7.80
C GLU A 998 20.56 -13.08 9.20
N LYS A 999 21.06 -13.90 10.14
CA LYS A 999 20.54 -14.06 11.50
C LYS A 999 19.07 -14.48 11.48
N THR A 1000 18.72 -15.49 10.70
CA THR A 1000 17.33 -15.98 10.60
C THR A 1000 17.26 -17.49 10.82
N ILE A 1001 16.08 -18.00 11.18
CA ILE A 1001 15.84 -19.44 11.24
C ILE A 1001 15.37 -19.89 9.86
N VAL A 1002 15.99 -20.96 9.37
CA VAL A 1002 15.61 -21.61 8.13
C VAL A 1002 14.82 -22.87 8.43
N LYS A 1003 13.70 -23.07 7.74
CA LYS A 1003 12.90 -24.30 7.73
C LYS A 1003 13.20 -25.02 6.42
N MET A 1004 13.67 -26.25 6.49
CA MET A 1004 13.85 -27.10 5.33
C MET A 1004 12.68 -28.08 5.25
N GLU A 1005 12.04 -28.16 4.08
CA GLU A 1005 10.88 -29.00 3.82
C GLU A 1005 10.78 -29.28 2.32
N SER A 1006 10.70 -30.56 1.95
CA SER A 1006 10.59 -31.03 0.55
C SER A 1006 11.63 -30.41 -0.39
N ASP A 1007 12.91 -30.45 0.00
CA ASP A 1007 14.06 -29.89 -0.75
C ASP A 1007 14.00 -28.37 -0.98
N ASN A 1008 13.15 -27.64 -0.24
CA ASN A 1008 13.11 -26.17 -0.24
C ASN A 1008 13.61 -25.63 1.10
N ILE A 1009 14.17 -24.42 1.06
CA ILE A 1009 14.60 -23.69 2.26
C ILE A 1009 13.71 -22.47 2.42
N TYR A 1010 12.92 -22.42 3.48
CA TYR A 1010 12.09 -21.28 3.83
C TYR A 1010 12.74 -20.44 4.92
N LYS A 1011 12.70 -19.12 4.79
CA LYS A 1011 13.23 -18.20 5.80
C LYS A 1011 12.10 -17.73 6.71
N LEU A 1012 12.14 -18.10 7.99
CA LEU A 1012 11.07 -17.82 8.93
C LEU A 1012 11.23 -16.45 9.58
N SER A 1013 10.12 -15.71 9.66
CA SER A 1013 10.05 -14.42 10.38
C SER A 1013 9.40 -14.62 11.75
N LEU A 1014 10.18 -15.10 12.72
CA LEU A 1014 9.70 -15.47 14.06
C LEU A 1014 9.93 -14.38 15.12
N ASN A 1015 9.14 -14.44 16.20
CA ASN A 1015 9.33 -13.71 17.45
C ASN A 1015 9.27 -14.71 18.61
N GLY A 1016 10.30 -14.77 19.46
CA GLY A 1016 10.34 -15.69 20.61
C GLY A 1016 11.56 -16.60 20.62
N TYR A 1017 11.51 -17.67 21.40
CA TYR A 1017 12.61 -18.64 21.48
C TYR A 1017 12.41 -19.77 20.46
N VAL A 1018 13.52 -20.21 19.88
CA VAL A 1018 13.58 -21.34 18.94
C VAL A 1018 14.58 -22.34 19.50
N VAL A 1019 14.11 -23.55 19.78
CA VAL A 1019 14.90 -24.62 20.39
C VAL A 1019 14.95 -25.81 19.42
N ILE A 1020 16.14 -26.05 18.86
CA ILE A 1020 16.38 -27.02 17.80
C ILE A 1020 17.27 -28.13 18.34
N GLY A 1021 16.85 -29.39 18.22
CA GLY A 1021 17.62 -30.55 18.67
C GLY A 1021 18.99 -30.61 18.02
N LYS A 1022 20.05 -30.74 18.84
CA LYS A 1022 21.43 -30.77 18.34
C LYS A 1022 21.68 -31.99 17.46
N SER A 1023 20.95 -33.10 17.62
CA SER A 1023 21.19 -34.41 16.97
C SER A 1023 20.38 -34.68 15.70
N ASP A 1024 19.22 -34.07 15.55
CA ASP A 1024 18.27 -34.34 14.45
C ASP A 1024 17.85 -33.07 13.69
N SER A 1025 18.15 -31.89 14.26
CA SER A 1025 17.72 -30.60 13.75
C SER A 1025 16.19 -30.43 13.72
N LEU A 1026 15.46 -31.15 14.59
CA LEU A 1026 14.01 -31.04 14.76
C LEU A 1026 13.67 -30.01 15.85
N ALA A 1027 12.41 -29.58 15.90
CA ALA A 1027 11.91 -28.85 17.06
C ALA A 1027 11.94 -29.78 18.29
N VAL A 1028 12.43 -29.28 19.44
CA VAL A 1028 12.46 -30.10 20.66
C VAL A 1028 11.06 -30.25 21.22
N GLU A 1029 10.55 -31.49 21.25
CA GLU A 1029 9.25 -31.89 21.83
C GLU A 1029 9.37 -33.11 22.76
N SER A 1030 10.59 -33.50 23.12
CA SER A 1030 10.87 -34.67 23.97
C SER A 1030 10.62 -34.41 25.46
N GLU A 1031 9.90 -35.32 26.13
CA GLU A 1031 9.81 -35.36 27.60
C GLU A 1031 11.16 -35.71 28.25
N GLU A 1032 12.00 -36.49 27.56
CA GLU A 1032 13.35 -36.83 28.01
C GLU A 1032 14.36 -35.72 27.67
N PRO A 1033 15.35 -35.43 28.53
CA PRO A 1033 16.32 -34.36 28.29
C PRO A 1033 17.21 -34.57 27.06
N VAL A 1034 17.17 -33.63 26.12
CA VAL A 1034 17.98 -33.64 24.88
C VAL A 1034 18.86 -32.39 24.74
N SER A 1035 20.02 -32.52 24.11
CA SER A 1035 20.88 -31.37 23.81
C SER A 1035 20.28 -30.56 22.65
N ALA A 1036 20.24 -29.22 22.76
CA ALA A 1036 19.64 -28.35 21.75
C ALA A 1036 20.46 -27.07 21.49
N TYR A 1037 20.30 -26.49 20.31
CA TYR A 1037 20.66 -25.11 20.01
C TYR A 1037 19.47 -24.20 20.31
N VAL A 1038 19.74 -23.02 20.85
CA VAL A 1038 18.70 -22.10 21.33
C VAL A 1038 18.95 -20.73 20.74
N TYR A 1039 17.92 -20.18 20.13
CA TYR A 1039 17.96 -18.85 19.53
C TYR A 1039 16.82 -18.01 20.08
N LYS A 1040 17.06 -16.71 20.28
CA LYS A 1040 16.03 -15.74 20.59
C LYS A 1040 15.83 -14.82 19.39
N CYS A 1041 14.62 -14.83 18.85
CA CYS A 1041 14.19 -14.12 17.66
C CYS A 1041 13.37 -12.87 18.00
N SER A 1042 13.64 -11.76 17.32
CA SER A 1042 12.85 -10.54 17.35
C SER A 1042 12.77 -9.95 15.94
N LYS A 1043 11.54 -9.80 15.43
CA LYS A 1043 11.22 -9.30 14.09
C LYS A 1043 11.95 -10.08 12.98
N GLY A 1044 12.02 -11.41 13.12
CA GLY A 1044 12.72 -12.30 12.20
C GLY A 1044 14.24 -12.35 12.38
N VAL A 1045 14.84 -11.51 13.23
CA VAL A 1045 16.28 -11.55 13.53
C VAL A 1045 16.53 -12.37 14.80
N CYS A 1046 17.30 -13.43 14.68
CA CYS A 1046 17.57 -14.41 15.72
C CYS A 1046 19.04 -14.36 16.15
N ASN A 1047 19.30 -14.45 17.44
CA ASN A 1047 20.65 -14.58 17.99
C ASN A 1047 20.70 -15.79 18.92
N GLU A 1048 21.85 -16.45 18.98
CA GLU A 1048 22.08 -17.54 19.93
C GLU A 1048 21.83 -17.04 21.36
N ALA A 1049 21.13 -17.85 22.14
CA ALA A 1049 20.77 -17.55 23.51
C ALA A 1049 21.29 -18.65 24.43
N ASN A 1050 21.76 -18.25 25.62
CA ASN A 1050 22.18 -19.17 26.67
C ASN A 1050 21.30 -18.94 27.91
N PRO A 1051 20.08 -19.52 27.95
CA PRO A 1051 19.21 -19.43 29.12
C PRO A 1051 19.88 -20.07 30.34
N SER A 1052 19.62 -19.54 31.53
CA SER A 1052 20.15 -20.11 32.77
C SER A 1052 19.61 -21.52 33.04
N ALA A 1053 20.29 -22.31 33.86
CA ALA A 1053 19.74 -23.57 34.37
C ALA A 1053 18.34 -23.34 34.97
N ASN A 1054 17.41 -24.27 34.72
CA ASN A 1054 16.00 -24.19 35.08
C ASN A 1054 15.21 -23.04 34.42
N ALA A 1055 15.77 -22.38 33.40
CA ALA A 1055 14.99 -21.43 32.60
C ALA A 1055 13.86 -22.15 31.85
N LEU A 1056 12.73 -21.44 31.75
CA LEU A 1056 11.56 -21.86 30.99
C LEU A 1056 11.45 -20.99 29.74
N VAL A 1057 11.22 -21.63 28.60
CA VAL A 1057 11.06 -20.93 27.31
C VAL A 1057 9.91 -21.53 26.51
N VAL A 1058 9.33 -20.72 25.64
CA VAL A 1058 8.32 -21.13 24.67
C VAL A 1058 8.99 -21.29 23.31
N ASN A 1059 9.09 -22.53 22.83
CA ASN A 1059 9.62 -22.90 21.53
C ASN A 1059 8.59 -22.63 20.43
N VAL A 1060 8.73 -21.52 19.72
CA VAL A 1060 7.71 -21.03 18.78
C VAL A 1060 7.60 -21.84 17.47
N ILE A 1061 8.46 -22.84 17.28
CA ILE A 1061 8.43 -23.77 16.14
C ILE A 1061 7.89 -25.17 16.51
N ALA A 1062 7.55 -25.39 17.78
CA ALA A 1062 6.93 -26.64 18.26
C ALA A 1062 5.41 -26.44 18.37
N GLU A 1063 4.64 -27.32 17.75
CA GLU A 1063 3.18 -27.19 17.69
C GLU A 1063 2.48 -27.92 18.85
N GLU A 1064 2.98 -29.10 19.26
CA GLU A 1064 2.31 -29.92 20.28
C GLU A 1064 2.77 -29.58 21.71
N HIS A 1065 4.07 -29.33 21.89
CA HIS A 1065 4.70 -29.15 23.21
C HIS A 1065 5.64 -27.93 23.26
N PRO A 1066 5.09 -26.71 23.11
CA PRO A 1066 5.91 -25.50 22.99
C PRO A 1066 6.66 -25.09 24.28
N LEU A 1067 6.20 -25.44 25.47
CA LEU A 1067 6.83 -25.06 26.74
C LEU A 1067 7.92 -26.06 27.15
N LEU A 1068 9.17 -25.56 27.17
CA LEU A 1068 10.37 -26.31 27.51
C LEU A 1068 11.07 -25.76 28.75
N LYS A 1069 11.85 -26.63 29.42
CA LYS A 1069 12.76 -26.27 30.52
C LYS A 1069 14.20 -26.70 30.24
N VAL A 1070 15.15 -25.91 30.72
CA VAL A 1070 16.57 -26.28 30.82
C VAL A 1070 16.79 -27.08 32.09
N ASN A 1071 17.20 -28.34 31.99
CA ASN A 1071 17.58 -29.12 33.16
C ASN A 1071 18.97 -28.71 33.67
N ASP A 1072 19.35 -29.13 34.88
CA ASP A 1072 20.62 -28.75 35.53
C ASP A 1072 21.88 -29.12 34.73
N ASN A 1073 21.77 -30.07 33.80
CA ASN A 1073 22.85 -30.49 32.89
C ASN A 1073 22.87 -29.73 31.54
N GLY A 1074 22.08 -28.66 31.39
CA GLY A 1074 21.97 -27.89 30.15
C GLY A 1074 21.16 -28.57 29.03
N LYS A 1075 20.56 -29.75 29.27
CA LYS A 1075 19.67 -30.43 28.32
C LYS A 1075 18.23 -29.95 28.46
N TRP A 1076 17.48 -29.97 27.37
CA TRP A 1076 16.12 -29.46 27.25
C TRP A 1076 15.08 -30.57 27.33
N SER A 1077 13.96 -30.33 27.99
CA SER A 1077 12.82 -31.26 28.05
C SER A 1077 11.50 -30.50 28.13
N VAL A 1078 10.41 -31.13 27.71
CA VAL A 1078 9.04 -30.62 27.87
C VAL A 1078 8.68 -30.42 29.36
N VAL A 1079 7.95 -29.35 29.67
CA VAL A 1079 7.42 -29.12 31.02
C VAL A 1079 6.16 -29.95 31.23
N GLY A 1080 6.23 -30.87 32.20
CA GLY A 1080 5.10 -31.75 32.57
C GLY A 1080 4.42 -31.41 33.91
N GLU A 1081 4.80 -30.32 34.58
CA GLU A 1081 4.14 -29.92 35.82
C GLU A 1081 2.84 -29.15 35.52
N ALA A 1082 1.71 -29.60 36.07
CA ALA A 1082 0.44 -28.94 35.84
C ALA A 1082 0.40 -27.51 36.41
N GLY A 1083 -0.15 -26.55 35.66
CA GLY A 1083 -0.31 -25.18 36.11
C GLY A 1083 -0.33 -24.15 34.98
N TYR A 1084 -0.25 -22.87 35.35
CA TYR A 1084 -0.33 -21.74 34.43
C TYR A 1084 1.03 -21.05 34.31
N TYR A 1085 1.50 -20.88 33.09
CA TYR A 1085 2.80 -20.30 32.77
C TYR A 1085 2.60 -19.07 31.91
N PHE A 1086 3.07 -17.93 32.40
CA PHE A 1086 2.93 -16.64 31.72
C PHE A 1086 4.29 -16.08 31.34
N PHE A 1087 4.37 -15.60 30.11
CA PHE A 1087 5.55 -15.01 29.48
C PHE A 1087 5.21 -13.60 29.01
N GLY A 1088 6.22 -12.72 29.02
CA GLY A 1088 6.09 -11.38 28.49
C GLY A 1088 6.01 -11.36 26.96
N THR A 1089 5.80 -10.17 26.37
CA THR A 1089 5.79 -9.96 24.90
C THR A 1089 7.09 -10.35 24.19
N ASN A 1090 8.19 -10.47 24.94
CA ASN A 1090 9.48 -10.94 24.43
C ASN A 1090 9.74 -12.43 24.69
N TYR A 1091 8.71 -13.18 25.11
CA TYR A 1091 8.76 -14.60 25.50
C TYR A 1091 9.70 -14.91 26.68
N ASP A 1092 10.12 -13.88 27.40
CA ASP A 1092 10.78 -14.03 28.71
C ASP A 1092 9.73 -14.36 29.78
N VAL A 1093 10.13 -15.03 30.86
CA VAL A 1093 9.26 -15.23 32.03
C VAL A 1093 8.67 -13.90 32.49
N LEU A 1094 7.37 -13.86 32.73
CA LEU A 1094 6.67 -12.62 33.10
C LEU A 1094 7.22 -12.04 34.41
N ALA A 1095 7.83 -10.85 34.32
CA ALA A 1095 8.32 -10.08 35.46
C ALA A 1095 7.24 -9.19 36.08
N GLU A 1096 7.55 -8.56 37.23
CA GLU A 1096 6.69 -7.56 37.86
C GLU A 1096 6.44 -6.36 36.94
N ASN A 1097 5.17 -5.98 36.78
CA ASN A 1097 4.67 -5.02 35.81
C ASN A 1097 4.88 -5.40 34.33
N GLY A 1098 5.34 -6.62 34.04
CA GLY A 1098 5.43 -7.15 32.68
C GLY A 1098 4.04 -7.38 32.07
N ILE A 1099 3.90 -7.14 30.76
CA ILE A 1099 2.69 -7.41 29.99
C ILE A 1099 2.74 -8.84 29.48
N VAL A 1100 1.68 -9.62 29.70
CA VAL A 1100 1.57 -10.98 29.17
C VAL A 1100 1.55 -10.95 27.65
N GLY A 1101 2.51 -11.63 27.03
CA GLY A 1101 2.58 -11.85 25.59
C GLY A 1101 2.20 -13.27 25.18
N ASN A 1102 2.47 -14.25 26.05
CA ASN A 1102 2.09 -15.64 25.83
C ASN A 1102 1.72 -16.30 27.17
N ALA A 1103 0.73 -17.19 27.15
CA ALA A 1103 0.26 -17.92 28.32
C ALA A 1103 -0.03 -19.38 27.95
N ILE A 1104 0.48 -20.32 28.75
CA ILE A 1104 0.36 -21.77 28.53
C ILE A 1104 -0.23 -22.41 29.77
N GLU A 1105 -1.29 -23.20 29.59
CA GLU A 1105 -1.84 -24.11 30.59
C GLU A 1105 -1.28 -25.51 30.36
N VAL A 1106 -0.64 -26.07 31.39
CA VAL A 1106 -0.17 -27.45 31.37
C VAL A 1106 -1.17 -28.30 32.15
N GLU A 1107 -1.74 -29.29 31.47
CA GLU A 1107 -2.60 -30.31 32.06
C GLU A 1107 -1.90 -31.67 32.06
N VAL A 1108 -2.03 -32.40 33.17
CA VAL A 1108 -1.58 -33.80 33.28
C VAL A 1108 -2.83 -34.67 33.41
N LYS A 1109 -3.13 -35.44 32.37
CA LYS A 1109 -4.31 -36.33 32.34
C LYS A 1109 -4.09 -37.52 33.29
N GLU A 1110 -5.17 -38.21 33.66
CA GLU A 1110 -5.14 -39.37 34.57
C GLU A 1110 -4.19 -40.49 34.12
N ASN A 1111 -3.90 -40.59 32.81
CA ASN A 1111 -2.96 -41.55 32.23
C ASN A 1111 -1.50 -41.07 32.19
N GLY A 1112 -1.20 -39.90 32.78
CA GLY A 1112 0.11 -39.27 32.74
C GLY A 1112 0.43 -38.51 31.46
N LYS A 1113 -0.47 -38.50 30.45
CA LYS A 1113 -0.24 -37.74 29.21
C LYS A 1113 -0.26 -36.24 29.51
N ILE A 1114 0.79 -35.56 29.11
CA ILE A 1114 0.92 -34.10 29.19
C ILE A 1114 0.17 -33.47 28.02
N THR A 1115 -0.52 -32.36 28.28
CA THR A 1115 -1.11 -31.51 27.24
C THR A 1115 -0.77 -30.07 27.58
N GLN A 1116 -0.24 -29.33 26.62
CA GLN A 1116 0.04 -27.91 26.76
C GLN A 1116 -0.94 -27.16 25.87
N ILE A 1117 -1.69 -26.23 26.46
CA ILE A 1117 -2.74 -25.48 25.79
C ILE A 1117 -2.30 -24.02 25.79
N ASP A 1118 -2.20 -23.42 24.59
CA ASP A 1118 -2.04 -21.98 24.49
C ASP A 1118 -3.34 -21.30 24.95
N ILE A 1119 -3.25 -20.58 26.07
CA ILE A 1119 -4.35 -19.82 26.67
C ILE A 1119 -4.13 -18.32 26.53
N SER A 1120 -3.21 -17.87 25.67
CA SER A 1120 -2.91 -16.45 25.45
C SER A 1120 -4.15 -15.64 25.10
N ASN A 1121 -5.11 -16.25 24.37
CA ASN A 1121 -6.37 -15.65 23.96
C ASN A 1121 -7.59 -16.12 24.79
N SER A 1122 -7.36 -16.71 25.97
CA SER A 1122 -8.44 -17.18 26.84
C SER A 1122 -9.30 -16.02 27.35
N LYS A 1123 -10.62 -16.21 27.34
CA LYS A 1123 -11.62 -15.30 27.94
C LYS A 1123 -12.05 -15.72 29.35
N LYS A 1124 -11.39 -16.72 29.93
CA LYS A 1124 -11.76 -17.25 31.24
C LYS A 1124 -11.39 -16.24 32.32
N LEU A 1125 -12.41 -15.68 32.99
CA LEU A 1125 -12.25 -14.82 34.14
C LEU A 1125 -11.53 -15.54 35.28
N GLY A 1126 -10.53 -14.90 35.89
CA GLY A 1126 -9.83 -15.50 37.01
C GLY A 1126 -8.57 -14.78 37.46
N ILE A 1127 -7.96 -15.30 38.54
CA ILE A 1127 -6.65 -14.92 39.03
C ILE A 1127 -5.78 -16.17 39.02
N TYR A 1128 -4.64 -16.09 38.37
CA TYR A 1128 -3.77 -17.21 38.05
C TYR A 1128 -2.40 -16.96 38.65
N VAL A 1129 -1.79 -18.01 39.20
CA VAL A 1129 -0.42 -17.96 39.71
C VAL A 1129 0.52 -18.38 38.59
N ASN A 1130 1.45 -17.51 38.24
CA ASN A 1130 2.45 -17.82 37.22
C ASN A 1130 3.51 -18.76 37.80
N LYS A 1131 3.48 -20.03 37.40
CA LYS A 1131 4.49 -21.02 37.77
C LYS A 1131 5.84 -20.82 37.06
N ALA A 1132 5.89 -19.99 36.02
CA ALA A 1132 7.14 -19.73 35.32
C ALA A 1132 8.10 -18.84 36.12
N ALA A 1133 7.58 -18.03 37.04
CA ALA A 1133 8.34 -17.02 37.77
C ALA A 1133 8.93 -17.57 39.08
N GLY A 1134 10.23 -17.35 39.29
CA GLY A 1134 10.89 -17.70 40.56
C GLY A 1134 10.39 -16.89 41.77
N THR A 1135 9.80 -15.73 41.54
CA THR A 1135 8.98 -15.01 42.53
C THR A 1135 7.52 -15.29 42.22
N GLN A 1136 6.69 -15.58 43.22
CA GLN A 1136 5.26 -15.84 42.99
C GLN A 1136 4.58 -14.60 42.39
N MET A 1137 4.26 -14.68 41.10
CA MET A 1137 3.55 -13.65 40.36
C MET A 1137 2.10 -14.09 40.18
N VAL A 1138 1.17 -13.14 40.26
CA VAL A 1138 -0.21 -13.36 39.81
C VAL A 1138 -0.52 -12.54 38.58
N VAL A 1139 -1.38 -13.11 37.75
CA VAL A 1139 -1.97 -12.51 36.57
C VAL A 1139 -3.47 -12.71 36.69
N SER A 1140 -4.27 -11.66 36.56
CA SER A 1140 -5.71 -11.79 36.43
C SER A 1140 -6.14 -11.68 34.97
N ASN A 1141 -7.29 -12.26 34.62
CA ASN A 1141 -7.94 -12.06 33.34
C ASN A 1141 -9.34 -11.52 33.61
N ASP A 1142 -9.67 -10.39 32.98
CA ASP A 1142 -10.97 -9.73 33.09
C ASP A 1142 -11.84 -9.94 31.84
N GLU A 1143 -11.60 -11.03 31.10
CA GLU A 1143 -12.25 -11.42 29.83
C GLU A 1143 -11.68 -10.70 28.60
N TYR A 1144 -11.23 -9.46 28.77
CA TYR A 1144 -10.70 -8.65 27.68
C TYR A 1144 -9.18 -8.75 27.56
N PHE A 1145 -8.46 -8.80 28.68
CA PHE A 1145 -7.00 -8.90 28.66
C PHE A 1145 -6.42 -9.50 29.94
N TRP A 1146 -5.21 -10.05 29.80
CA TRP A 1146 -4.39 -10.46 30.94
C TRP A 1146 -3.80 -9.24 31.64
N SER A 1147 -3.90 -9.17 32.96
CA SER A 1147 -3.28 -8.15 33.79
C SER A 1147 -1.76 -8.14 33.61
N LYS A 1148 -1.10 -7.03 33.93
CA LYS A 1148 0.35 -7.07 34.15
C LYS A 1148 0.68 -8.03 35.29
N GLY A 1149 1.89 -8.59 35.28
CA GLY A 1149 2.36 -9.44 36.37
C GLY A 1149 2.43 -8.64 37.68
N ILE A 1150 1.73 -9.12 38.71
CA ILE A 1150 1.75 -8.51 40.05
C ILE A 1150 2.55 -9.43 40.99
N ALA A 1151 3.60 -8.90 41.61
CA ALA A 1151 4.36 -9.66 42.60
C ALA A 1151 3.50 -9.88 43.84
N THR A 1152 3.21 -11.14 44.16
CA THR A 1152 2.41 -11.46 45.34
C THR A 1152 3.25 -11.39 46.60
N LYS A 1153 2.56 -11.16 47.71
CA LYS A 1153 3.14 -11.23 49.06
C LYS A 1153 2.51 -12.42 49.80
N LYS A 1154 3.28 -13.03 50.68
CA LYS A 1154 2.79 -14.09 51.58
C LYS A 1154 1.81 -13.51 52.60
N CYS A 1155 0.71 -14.21 52.85
CA CYS A 1155 -0.24 -13.87 53.90
C CYS A 1155 -0.65 -15.10 54.71
N THR A 1156 -1.26 -14.85 55.87
CA THR A 1156 -1.88 -15.87 56.73
C THR A 1156 -3.38 -15.66 56.72
N ALA A 1157 -4.13 -16.69 56.40
CA ALA A 1157 -5.59 -16.68 56.44
C ALA A 1157 -6.05 -17.33 57.75
N ASN A 1158 -6.35 -16.52 58.76
CA ASN A 1158 -6.81 -17.03 60.05
C ASN A 1158 -8.35 -17.10 60.08
N GLU A 1159 -8.93 -18.19 60.57
CA GLU A 1159 -10.36 -18.23 60.88
C GLU A 1159 -10.68 -17.23 61.99
N VAL A 1160 -11.64 -16.34 61.74
CA VAL A 1160 -12.13 -15.42 62.76
C VAL A 1160 -13.15 -16.18 63.59
N LYS A 1161 -12.85 -16.46 64.86
CA LYS A 1161 -13.68 -17.30 65.73
C LYS A 1161 -15.11 -16.78 65.98
N ASP A 1162 -15.41 -15.52 65.64
CA ASP A 1162 -16.68 -14.86 65.93
C ASP A 1162 -17.43 -14.32 64.69
N GLU A 1163 -16.90 -14.50 63.47
CA GLU A 1163 -17.56 -14.10 62.23
C GLU A 1163 -17.47 -15.22 61.17
N LYS A 1164 -18.50 -15.38 60.32
CA LYS A 1164 -18.44 -16.30 59.18
C LYS A 1164 -17.44 -15.76 58.14
N GLY A 1165 -16.15 -15.94 58.36
CA GLY A 1165 -15.11 -15.49 57.44
C GLY A 1165 -13.69 -15.79 57.90
N LYS A 1166 -12.76 -15.85 56.94
CA LYS A 1166 -11.32 -15.88 57.21
C LYS A 1166 -10.79 -14.45 57.16
N ALA A 1167 -10.00 -14.03 58.13
CA ALA A 1167 -9.25 -12.79 58.09
C ALA A 1167 -7.87 -13.05 57.46
N CYS A 1168 -7.62 -12.46 56.29
CA CYS A 1168 -6.30 -12.43 55.68
C CYS A 1168 -5.46 -11.31 56.30
N ARG A 1169 -4.29 -11.65 56.84
CA ARG A 1169 -3.28 -10.70 57.29
C ARG A 1169 -1.97 -10.98 56.58
N THR A 1170 -1.30 -9.93 56.09
CA THR A 1170 0.08 -10.07 55.59
C THR A 1170 0.98 -10.60 56.71
N THR A 1171 1.98 -11.39 56.35
CA THR A 1171 2.95 -11.92 57.34
C THR A 1171 3.88 -10.83 57.89
N ASP A 1172 4.00 -9.69 57.20
CA ASP A 1172 4.66 -8.48 57.69
C ASP A 1172 3.63 -7.44 58.15
N ALA A 1173 3.69 -7.09 59.44
CA ALA A 1173 2.81 -6.12 60.10
C ALA A 1173 3.00 -4.67 59.63
N LYS A 1174 4.09 -4.35 58.92
CA LYS A 1174 4.32 -3.03 58.32
C LYS A 1174 3.74 -2.91 56.91
N LEU A 1175 3.29 -4.02 56.32
CA LEU A 1175 2.80 -4.06 54.96
C LEU A 1175 1.28 -3.88 54.94
N THR A 1176 0.79 -2.90 54.18
CA THR A 1176 -0.63 -2.66 53.96
C THR A 1176 -0.94 -2.97 52.50
N LEU A 1177 -1.88 -3.89 52.24
CA LEU A 1177 -2.38 -4.12 50.88
C LEU A 1177 -3.41 -3.04 50.56
N GLN A 1178 -3.30 -2.44 49.37
CA GLN A 1178 -4.36 -1.59 48.83
C GLN A 1178 -5.59 -2.46 48.50
N ALA A 1179 -6.78 -1.86 48.47
CA ALA A 1179 -7.99 -2.56 48.04
C ALA A 1179 -7.78 -3.16 46.63
N GLY A 1180 -8.19 -4.42 46.43
CA GLY A 1180 -7.93 -5.18 45.20
C GLY A 1180 -6.55 -5.87 45.14
N GLY A 1181 -5.66 -5.65 46.12
CA GLY A 1181 -4.38 -6.34 46.21
C GLY A 1181 -4.53 -7.84 46.53
N CYS A 1182 -3.72 -8.68 45.90
CA CYS A 1182 -3.70 -10.13 46.09
C CYS A 1182 -2.54 -10.56 47.00
N CYS A 1183 -2.76 -11.60 47.79
CA CYS A 1183 -1.72 -12.28 48.57
C CYS A 1183 -1.92 -13.79 48.50
N ILE A 1184 -0.84 -14.55 48.65
CA ILE A 1184 -0.87 -16.01 48.64
C ILE A 1184 -0.77 -16.51 50.09
N ALA A 1185 -1.74 -17.32 50.50
CA ALA A 1185 -1.71 -17.97 51.81
C ALA A 1185 -0.70 -19.12 51.80
N ASP A 1186 0.19 -19.18 52.80
CA ASP A 1186 1.27 -20.18 52.91
C ASP A 1186 0.78 -21.59 53.35
N ASP A 1187 -0.52 -21.83 53.44
CA ASP A 1187 -1.05 -23.10 53.94
C ASP A 1187 -1.19 -24.13 52.80
N GLU A 1188 -0.50 -25.27 52.92
CA GLU A 1188 -0.83 -26.51 52.20
C GLU A 1188 -2.30 -26.84 52.45
N PHE A 1189 -3.16 -26.70 51.43
CA PHE A 1189 -4.58 -27.02 51.47
C PHE A 1189 -4.87 -28.43 50.98
#